data_AF-A0A816YRI8-F1
#
_entry.id   AF-A0A816YRI8-F1
#
_cell.length_a   1.000
_cell.length_b   1.000
_cell.length_c   1.000
_cell.angle_alpha   90.00
_cell.angle_beta   90.00
_cell.angle_gamma   90.00
#
_symmetry.space_group_name_H-M   'P 1'
#
loop_
_entity.id
_entity.type
_entity.pdbx_description
1 polymer ?
#
loop_
_entity_poly.entity_id
_entity_poly.type
_entity_poly.pdbx_seq_one_letter_code
_entity_poly.pdbx_strand_id
1 'polypeptide(L)'
;MLMILQVKVSSAKNGREREREEEENGVHKNGEIEGEFLRTIDHSSNSSVDRNCSRGSYIYRYSSHGLLASLRYNARMGSYGMAENIMVDSHVWVEDPDVAWIHGVVVDIKADQATVKTNDDREVIANLSKLYIKDDEAPSEGVEDMTRLSYLHEPAVLENLATRYGLNEIYTYTGNILIAVNPFQGLPHLYDAEVMEKYKEASFKELSPHVFAIGGIAYREMINEGRNKCILVSGESGSGKTETTKVLMRYLAYFGGHTAGEGRTVENQVLESNPVLEAFGNAKTVKNNNSSRFGKFVEIQFDDIGRISGAAIRTYLLERSRVCQVSDPERNYHCFYLLCAAPPEDVERFKLGDPKSFRYLNQSSCFELDGVNDAEEYLATRKAMDVVGISEQEQDAIFRVVAAILHLGNIEFCKGEDADSSSLKDEQSKFHLQMTSELLMCDSHSLEDALCKRIMVTPEEVIKRSLDPLGAAVSRDGLAKTIYSRLFDWLVNKINISIGQDSNSRRLIGVLDIYGFESFKANSFEQFCINYTNEKLQQHFNQHVFKMEQGEYEKEEIDWSYVEFVDNQEVVDLIEKKPGGIIALLDEACMLPKSTPETFSEKLYQTFRDHKRFIKPKLTRSDFTLVHYAGDVRYQSDQFLDKNKDYVVAEHQDMLNASKCSFVSGLFPPLPKESSKSKFSSIGARFKLQLQQLMETLNHTEPHYIRCVKPNNLLQPTVFDNANVLHQLRSGGVLEAIRVKCAGYPTNRTFIEFLNRFIILAPEILKGEYEADVACKWILEKKGLTGYQIGKSKVFLRAGQMAELDAHRTRVLGEAARMIQGQVRTRLTRERYVLMRRASVQIQANWRRNIAGNICKHMRREEAAIKIQKNLRRQVAKKEYGQTKSSAVTLQSGVRTMVARHEFRFKLKSKAATVIQAYWRGYSAISDYKKLKKASLVYQNRLRGRIARKQLGQSNQADKKKETVHEREVELSNQVEEAVDMSCVLHSEPSDDAETGDEHYPKIFIRADSGLDKSFVMPSEQSGDEEIEHERQTKHSILTEDGTENSIVLESEKPYNNFSVVSHITNPIRDTEVESLTAEVEMLKALLVVEKQRADISERKCAEARELGERRRKRLEETERRVYQLQDSLNRLLYSMSDQFSQLKSILRSPSMSSPMATVPVVRDDLADSSENSEASSSDSDFTFPAPSTSSADNSNLQVIVQDLSTTEAKGTENDKERGFEDYF
;
A
#
# COMPACT_ATOMS: atom_id res chain seq x y z
N MET A 1 45.00 40.14 6.54
CA MET A 1 46.33 40.51 7.08
C MET A 1 47.33 39.46 6.62
N LEU A 2 48.29 39.82 5.74
CA LEU A 2 49.36 38.95 5.17
C LEU A 2 48.85 37.75 4.30
N MET A 3 49.14 37.63 3.00
CA MET A 3 50.42 37.34 2.28
C MET A 3 50.78 35.83 2.24
N ILE A 4 51.22 35.20 1.12
CA ILE A 4 51.36 35.67 -0.28
C ILE A 4 51.45 34.53 -1.36
N LEU A 5 51.01 34.86 -2.59
CA LEU A 5 51.31 34.36 -3.97
C LEU A 5 52.01 33.00 -4.28
N GLN A 6 51.40 32.24 -5.20
CA GLN A 6 51.90 31.89 -6.56
C GLN A 6 50.66 31.52 -7.44
N VAL A 7 50.36 32.00 -8.69
CA VAL A 7 51.11 32.50 -9.87
C VAL A 7 51.82 31.34 -10.61
N LYS A 8 51.53 30.95 -11.87
CA LYS A 8 50.96 31.56 -13.11
C LYS A 8 50.07 30.51 -13.86
N VAL A 9 49.29 30.72 -14.94
CA VAL A 9 48.51 31.82 -15.60
C VAL A 9 47.90 31.25 -16.91
N SER A 10 46.76 31.77 -17.41
CA SER A 10 46.33 31.61 -18.83
C SER A 10 45.40 32.76 -19.29
N SER A 11 45.24 32.98 -20.60
CA SER A 11 44.55 34.15 -21.23
C SER A 11 43.02 34.16 -21.06
N ALA A 12 42.24 35.27 -21.06
CA ALA A 12 42.36 36.71 -21.43
C ALA A 12 41.90 37.13 -22.86
N LYS A 13 41.26 38.32 -22.94
CA LYS A 13 40.67 39.09 -24.09
C LYS A 13 39.21 38.75 -24.51
N ASN A 14 38.35 39.68 -24.97
CA ASN A 14 38.39 41.17 -25.01
C ASN A 14 37.02 41.84 -25.33
N GLY A 15 36.79 43.06 -24.80
CA GLY A 15 35.91 44.11 -25.38
C GLY A 15 34.39 43.99 -25.13
N ARG A 16 33.59 45.09 -25.20
CA ARG A 16 33.85 46.51 -25.50
C ARG A 16 32.91 47.44 -24.69
N GLU A 17 33.31 48.70 -24.51
CA GLU A 17 32.48 49.81 -24.03
C GLU A 17 31.77 50.55 -25.18
N ARG A 18 30.79 51.41 -24.85
CA ARG A 18 30.44 52.63 -25.61
C ARG A 18 29.85 53.74 -24.72
N GLU A 19 30.37 54.95 -24.97
CA GLU A 19 29.72 56.27 -24.84
C GLU A 19 29.23 56.79 -23.45
N ARG A 20 29.07 58.13 -23.37
CA ARG A 20 28.85 58.97 -22.18
C ARG A 20 27.80 60.07 -22.49
N GLU A 21 27.35 60.79 -21.47
CA GLU A 21 27.34 62.28 -21.31
C GLU A 21 26.46 62.63 -20.07
N GLU A 22 27.02 63.24 -19.01
CA GLU A 22 27.10 64.70 -18.70
C GLU A 22 25.79 65.26 -18.06
N GLU A 23 25.76 65.55 -16.75
CA GLU A 23 25.93 66.89 -16.07
C GLU A 23 24.59 67.66 -15.90
N GLU A 24 24.29 68.50 -14.88
CA GLU A 24 24.98 68.93 -13.64
C GLU A 24 23.94 69.47 -12.58
N ASN A 25 24.40 70.07 -11.45
CA ASN A 25 23.69 70.93 -10.46
C ASN A 25 23.05 70.34 -9.15
N GLY A 26 23.74 70.50 -8.01
CA GLY A 26 23.54 71.69 -7.13
C GLY A 26 22.59 71.70 -5.90
N VAL A 27 23.16 72.14 -4.75
CA VAL A 27 22.58 73.04 -3.70
C VAL A 27 21.89 72.50 -2.39
N HIS A 28 22.56 72.82 -1.27
CA HIS A 28 22.22 73.07 0.15
C HIS A 28 20.84 72.88 0.88
N LYS A 29 20.95 72.24 2.08
CA LYS A 29 20.54 72.63 3.47
C LYS A 29 19.11 73.10 3.86
N ASN A 30 18.55 72.46 4.92
CA ASN A 30 18.07 72.97 6.23
C ASN A 30 17.12 71.90 6.89
N GLY A 31 16.92 71.73 8.20
CA GLY A 31 17.57 72.19 9.45
C GLY A 31 16.78 71.79 10.73
N GLU A 32 17.49 71.55 11.87
CA GLU A 32 17.10 71.87 13.30
C GLU A 32 15.90 71.13 14.00
N ILE A 33 15.75 70.94 15.35
CA ILE A 33 16.63 70.86 16.56
C ILE A 33 15.82 70.31 17.81
N GLU A 34 16.48 69.78 18.87
CA GLU A 34 16.02 69.51 20.30
C GLU A 34 14.81 68.56 20.62
N GLY A 35 14.63 68.02 21.85
CA GLY A 35 15.45 68.00 23.08
C GLY A 35 14.76 67.43 24.38
N GLU A 36 15.58 67.05 25.40
CA GLU A 36 15.29 66.93 26.87
C GLU A 36 14.31 65.87 27.49
N PHE A 37 14.31 65.51 28.81
CA PHE A 37 15.39 65.10 29.77
C PHE A 37 14.87 64.57 31.18
N LEU A 38 15.50 63.53 31.78
CA LEU A 38 15.75 63.26 33.25
C LEU A 38 14.59 63.11 34.32
N ARG A 39 14.72 62.60 35.59
CA ARG A 39 15.66 61.74 36.41
C ARG A 39 15.08 61.50 37.86
N THR A 40 15.79 60.73 38.74
CA THR A 40 15.85 60.76 40.26
C THR A 40 14.83 59.92 41.09
N ILE A 41 15.06 59.39 42.34
CA ILE A 41 16.23 59.24 43.27
C ILE A 41 16.04 58.07 44.32
N ASP A 42 17.07 57.78 45.15
CA ASP A 42 17.26 56.69 46.17
C ASP A 42 16.42 56.69 47.49
N HIS A 43 16.37 55.55 48.23
CA HIS A 43 16.95 55.38 49.60
C HIS A 43 16.78 53.97 50.28
N SER A 44 17.22 53.82 51.56
CA SER A 44 17.78 52.60 52.22
C SER A 44 17.16 52.17 53.59
N SER A 45 17.48 50.95 54.09
CA SER A 45 17.85 50.59 55.51
C SER A 45 17.07 49.52 56.37
N ASN A 46 17.82 48.49 56.85
CA ASN A 46 17.89 47.82 58.20
C ASN A 46 16.77 47.03 58.98
N SER A 47 17.22 45.91 59.59
CA SER A 47 16.92 45.33 60.96
C SER A 47 15.57 44.61 61.28
N SER A 48 15.40 43.67 62.25
CA SER A 48 16.28 42.69 62.99
C SER A 48 15.49 41.81 64.03
N VAL A 49 16.08 40.73 64.62
CA VAL A 49 15.80 40.12 65.99
C VAL A 49 14.49 39.27 66.15
N ASP A 50 14.34 38.13 66.88
CA ASP A 50 15.20 37.26 67.77
C ASP A 50 14.69 35.78 68.00
N ARG A 51 15.52 34.93 68.67
CA ARG A 51 15.25 33.78 69.62
C ARG A 51 14.55 32.42 69.29
N ASN A 52 15.28 31.33 69.60
CA ASN A 52 15.04 30.19 70.56
C ASN A 52 13.71 29.36 70.58
N CYS A 53 13.59 28.08 71.01
CA CYS A 53 14.51 27.11 71.65
C CYS A 53 14.03 25.62 71.62
N SER A 54 14.97 24.66 71.60
CA SER A 54 15.02 23.34 72.32
C SER A 54 13.88 22.28 72.35
N ARG A 55 14.30 21.00 72.19
CA ARG A 55 13.66 19.70 72.61
C ARG A 55 12.35 19.29 71.88
N GLY A 56 11.96 18.01 71.79
CA GLY A 56 12.70 16.77 72.06
C GLY A 56 11.84 15.55 72.48
N SER A 57 12.04 14.41 71.81
CA SER A 57 11.70 13.02 72.23
C SER A 57 10.22 12.52 72.18
N TYR A 58 10.10 11.18 72.00
CA TYR A 58 8.92 10.30 72.18
C TYR A 58 7.69 10.42 71.23
N ILE A 59 6.83 9.40 71.04
CA ILE A 59 7.07 7.95 70.76
C ILE A 59 5.80 7.26 70.19
N TYR A 60 5.98 6.29 69.29
CA TYR A 60 5.05 5.19 68.89
C TYR A 60 3.62 5.42 68.34
N ARG A 61 3.22 4.42 67.52
CA ARG A 61 1.86 3.91 67.22
C ARG A 61 0.88 4.81 66.45
N TYR A 62 0.53 4.33 65.26
CA TYR A 62 -0.87 4.28 64.84
C TYR A 62 -1.33 2.83 64.76
N SER A 63 -2.52 2.55 65.29
CA SER A 63 -3.26 1.32 65.08
C SER A 63 -4.55 1.63 64.35
N SER A 64 -4.79 0.91 63.24
CA SER A 64 -6.10 0.60 62.66
C SER A 64 -7.34 1.34 63.21
N HIS A 65 -7.87 2.29 62.44
CA HIS A 65 -9.31 2.50 62.14
C HIS A 65 -9.43 3.51 60.99
N GLY A 66 -10.42 3.37 60.09
CA GLY A 66 -10.63 4.30 58.97
C GLY A 66 -11.15 3.73 57.64
N LEU A 67 -11.38 2.41 57.54
CA LEU A 67 -11.84 1.75 56.32
C LEU A 67 -13.36 1.91 56.13
N LEU A 68 -13.85 3.11 55.75
CA LEU A 68 -15.26 3.32 55.34
C LEU A 68 -15.59 4.69 54.66
N ALA A 69 -14.74 5.22 53.76
CA ALA A 69 -14.99 6.55 53.15
C ALA A 69 -14.47 6.78 51.69
N SER A 70 -14.71 5.87 50.73
CA SER A 70 -14.41 6.16 49.30
C SER A 70 -15.24 5.40 48.24
N LEU A 71 -16.32 4.70 48.61
CA LEU A 71 -17.06 3.78 47.72
C LEU A 71 -18.45 4.28 47.27
N ARG A 72 -18.62 5.59 47.06
CA ARG A 72 -19.87 6.19 46.54
C ARG A 72 -19.68 7.45 45.69
N TYR A 73 -19.02 7.34 44.53
CA TYR A 73 -19.25 8.28 43.40
C TYR A 73 -18.74 7.72 42.06
N ASN A 74 -19.41 6.70 41.52
CA ASN A 74 -19.20 6.20 40.14
C ASN A 74 -20.42 5.39 39.67
N ALA A 75 -21.53 6.09 39.34
CA ALA A 75 -22.78 5.47 38.88
C ALA A 75 -23.73 6.48 38.19
N ARG A 76 -23.25 7.19 37.15
CA ARG A 76 -24.04 7.98 36.16
C ARG A 76 -23.11 8.55 35.08
N MET A 77 -23.69 8.99 33.95
CA MET A 77 -23.05 9.55 32.74
C MET A 77 -22.62 8.54 31.65
N GLY A 78 -23.59 7.98 30.93
CA GLY A 78 -23.34 7.30 29.65
C GLY A 78 -23.28 8.30 28.50
N SER A 79 -22.08 8.67 28.03
CA SER A 79 -21.83 9.43 26.78
C SER A 79 -20.34 9.66 26.48
N TYR A 80 -19.46 9.63 27.49
CA TYR A 80 -18.08 10.12 27.40
C TYR A 80 -17.04 9.19 26.74
N GLY A 81 -17.45 8.28 25.86
CA GLY A 81 -16.55 7.24 25.31
C GLY A 81 -15.60 7.66 24.17
N MET A 82 -15.74 8.87 23.60
CA MET A 82 -15.04 9.24 22.35
C MET A 82 -13.89 10.25 22.52
N ALA A 83 -13.81 10.95 23.66
CA ALA A 83 -12.86 12.05 23.83
C ALA A 83 -11.43 11.59 24.15
N GLU A 84 -11.24 10.38 24.70
CA GLU A 84 -9.95 9.92 25.24
C GLU A 84 -8.95 9.42 24.18
N ASN A 85 -9.40 9.23 22.93
CA ASN A 85 -8.57 8.66 21.85
C ASN A 85 -8.05 9.69 20.83
N ILE A 86 -8.40 10.98 20.95
CA ILE A 86 -7.96 12.02 19.99
C ILE A 86 -6.58 12.54 20.40
N MET A 87 -5.57 12.31 19.55
CA MET A 87 -4.18 12.75 19.75
C MET A 87 -3.74 13.75 18.67
N VAL A 88 -2.61 14.43 18.88
CA VAL A 88 -1.92 15.17 17.80
C VAL A 88 -1.58 14.20 16.65
N ASP A 89 -1.60 14.70 15.42
CA ASP A 89 -1.52 13.96 14.16
C ASP A 89 -2.72 13.01 13.88
N SER A 90 -3.81 13.05 14.67
CA SER A 90 -5.03 12.28 14.37
C SER A 90 -5.86 12.92 13.26
N HIS A 91 -6.36 12.10 12.34
CA HIS A 91 -7.33 12.48 11.31
C HIS A 91 -8.75 12.57 11.92
N VAL A 92 -9.42 13.71 11.71
CA VAL A 92 -10.71 14.04 12.34
C VAL A 92 -11.65 14.79 11.40
N TRP A 93 -12.94 14.77 11.76
CA TRP A 93 -14.01 15.57 11.17
C TRP A 93 -14.33 16.78 12.04
N VAL A 94 -14.50 17.93 11.38
CA VAL A 94 -14.90 19.20 11.98
C VAL A 94 -16.22 19.65 11.36
N GLU A 95 -17.12 20.19 12.18
CA GLU A 95 -18.39 20.79 11.72
C GLU A 95 -18.11 22.06 10.91
N ASP A 96 -18.62 22.13 9.67
CA ASP A 96 -18.39 23.24 8.74
C ASP A 96 -19.72 23.82 8.21
N PRO A 97 -19.88 25.16 8.08
CA PRO A 97 -21.15 25.76 7.65
C PRO A 97 -21.55 25.47 6.21
N ASP A 98 -20.58 25.27 5.30
CA ASP A 98 -20.81 25.19 3.86
C ASP A 98 -20.88 23.74 3.38
N VAL A 99 -20.02 22.85 3.90
CA VAL A 99 -19.97 21.41 3.53
C VAL A 99 -20.48 20.45 4.60
N ALA A 100 -21.06 20.96 5.68
CA ALA A 100 -21.54 20.27 6.89
C ALA A 100 -20.44 19.59 7.74
N TRP A 101 -19.57 18.81 7.11
CA TRP A 101 -18.40 18.18 7.74
C TRP A 101 -17.18 18.29 6.83
N ILE A 102 -16.06 18.77 7.37
CA ILE A 102 -14.77 18.86 6.67
C ILE A 102 -13.71 18.00 7.38
N HIS A 103 -12.85 17.36 6.59
CA HIS A 103 -11.70 16.60 7.09
C HIS A 103 -10.55 17.54 7.47
N GLY A 104 -9.87 17.21 8.57
CA GLY A 104 -8.61 17.83 8.96
C GLY A 104 -7.77 16.95 9.91
N VAL A 105 -6.56 17.43 10.21
CA VAL A 105 -5.61 16.76 11.11
C VAL A 105 -5.41 17.61 12.37
N VAL A 106 -5.39 16.98 13.54
CA VAL A 106 -5.15 17.67 14.82
C VAL A 106 -3.68 18.08 14.94
N VAL A 107 -3.41 19.38 15.00
CA VAL A 107 -2.04 19.94 15.07
C VAL A 107 -1.61 20.22 16.53
N ASP A 108 -2.54 20.59 17.40
CA ASP A 108 -2.27 21.01 18.78
C ASP A 108 -3.51 20.75 19.66
N ILE A 109 -3.31 20.39 20.93
CA ILE A 109 -4.40 20.13 21.91
C ILE A 109 -4.12 20.89 23.20
N LYS A 110 -5.05 21.77 23.58
CA LYS A 110 -4.98 22.65 24.75
C LYS A 110 -6.22 22.44 25.62
N ALA A 111 -6.08 21.60 26.64
CA ALA A 111 -7.18 21.14 27.49
C ALA A 111 -8.35 20.62 26.62
N ASP A 112 -9.55 21.18 26.75
CA ASP A 112 -10.76 20.72 26.06
C ASP A 112 -10.85 21.16 24.58
N GLN A 113 -9.84 21.86 24.04
CA GLN A 113 -9.83 22.35 22.67
C GLN A 113 -8.68 21.77 21.84
N ALA A 114 -8.97 21.40 20.60
CA ALA A 114 -8.00 20.98 19.61
C ALA A 114 -7.96 21.98 18.45
N THR A 115 -6.76 22.29 17.98
CA THR A 115 -6.52 23.07 16.77
C THR A 115 -6.40 22.08 15.62
N VAL A 116 -7.38 22.07 14.72
CA VAL A 116 -7.44 21.18 13.57
C VAL A 116 -7.11 21.96 12.31
N LYS A 117 -6.20 21.45 11.49
CA LYS A 117 -5.91 22.00 10.17
C LYS A 117 -6.67 21.21 9.10
N THR A 118 -7.57 21.87 8.38
CA THR A 118 -8.41 21.23 7.36
C THR A 118 -7.68 21.00 6.03
N ASN A 119 -8.28 20.21 5.14
CA ASN A 119 -7.78 20.02 3.77
C ASN A 119 -7.61 21.34 2.98
N ASP A 120 -8.37 22.38 3.32
CA ASP A 120 -8.31 23.72 2.71
C ASP A 120 -7.18 24.60 3.27
N ASP A 121 -6.20 24.01 3.97
CA ASP A 121 -5.15 24.69 4.74
C ASP A 121 -5.66 25.63 5.86
N ARG A 122 -6.97 25.63 6.19
CA ARG A 122 -7.56 26.47 7.25
C ARG A 122 -7.32 25.86 8.62
N GLU A 123 -6.94 26.68 9.60
CA GLU A 123 -6.90 26.27 11.01
C GLU A 123 -8.23 26.59 11.70
N VAL A 124 -8.85 25.57 12.31
CA VAL A 124 -10.13 25.66 13.04
C VAL A 124 -9.93 25.16 14.47
N ILE A 125 -10.30 25.99 15.46
CA ILE A 125 -10.25 25.61 16.87
C ILE A 125 -11.62 25.01 17.25
N ALA A 126 -11.63 23.72 17.54
CA ALA A 126 -12.82 22.98 17.93
C ALA A 126 -12.71 22.46 19.38
N ASN A 127 -13.85 22.23 20.04
CA ASN A 127 -13.86 21.48 21.30
C ASN A 127 -13.73 19.98 21.00
N LEU A 128 -12.95 19.24 21.80
CA LEU A 128 -12.75 17.80 21.63
C LEU A 128 -14.07 17.01 21.58
N SER A 129 -15.10 17.44 22.31
CA SER A 129 -16.42 16.79 22.31
C SER A 129 -17.24 17.00 21.03
N LYS A 130 -16.75 17.82 20.09
CA LYS A 130 -17.35 18.09 18.77
C LYS A 130 -16.56 17.48 17.61
N LEU A 131 -15.43 16.85 17.88
CA LEU A 131 -14.62 16.17 16.87
C LEU A 131 -14.98 14.69 16.79
N TYR A 132 -15.02 14.17 15.57
CA TYR A 132 -15.20 12.73 15.30
C TYR A 132 -13.95 12.19 14.59
N ILE A 133 -13.44 11.04 15.03
CA ILE A 133 -12.26 10.42 14.43
C ILE A 133 -12.60 9.93 13.00
N LYS A 134 -11.69 10.09 12.05
CA LYS A 134 -11.80 9.52 10.70
C LYS A 134 -11.21 8.09 10.67
N ASP A 135 -11.80 7.23 9.85
CA ASP A 135 -11.24 5.91 9.53
C ASP A 135 -10.34 6.01 8.29
N ASP A 136 -9.03 5.94 8.50
CA ASP A 136 -8.03 5.95 7.41
C ASP A 136 -7.79 4.54 6.80
N GLU A 137 -8.33 3.47 7.40
CA GLU A 137 -8.35 2.11 6.83
C GLU A 137 -9.68 1.81 6.10
N ALA A 138 -10.55 2.82 5.92
CA ALA A 138 -11.80 2.70 5.16
C ALA A 138 -11.56 2.40 3.66
N PRO A 139 -12.35 1.51 3.01
CA PRO A 139 -12.19 1.22 1.59
C PRO A 139 -12.49 2.44 0.71
N SER A 140 -11.70 2.62 -0.36
CA SER A 140 -11.85 3.72 -1.33
C SER A 140 -13.16 3.68 -2.14
N GLU A 141 -13.88 2.56 -2.10
CA GLU A 141 -15.17 2.35 -2.75
C GLU A 141 -16.35 2.51 -1.78
N GLY A 142 -16.07 2.90 -0.53
CA GLY A 142 -17.01 2.86 0.59
C GLY A 142 -17.32 1.44 1.05
N VAL A 143 -18.44 1.30 1.78
CA VAL A 143 -18.85 0.06 2.43
C VAL A 143 -20.34 -0.19 2.20
N GLU A 144 -20.65 -1.40 1.76
CA GLU A 144 -22.00 -1.84 1.37
C GLU A 144 -23.02 -1.84 2.51
N ASP A 145 -22.59 -2.07 3.75
CA ASP A 145 -23.42 -1.99 4.96
C ASP A 145 -22.70 -1.12 5.98
N MET A 146 -23.33 -0.01 6.37
CA MET A 146 -22.71 0.98 7.28
C MET A 146 -22.51 0.46 8.70
N THR A 147 -23.14 -0.65 9.10
CA THR A 147 -22.80 -1.34 10.37
C THR A 147 -21.39 -1.94 10.38
N ARG A 148 -20.73 -2.03 9.21
CA ARG A 148 -19.34 -2.48 9.06
C ARG A 148 -18.32 -1.35 9.24
N LEU A 149 -18.73 -0.08 9.36
CA LEU A 149 -17.83 1.07 9.59
C LEU A 149 -17.18 1.00 10.98
N SER A 150 -15.88 1.32 11.08
CA SER A 150 -15.13 1.28 12.35
C SER A 150 -15.60 2.35 13.34
N TYR A 151 -15.98 3.53 12.82
CA TYR A 151 -16.64 4.60 13.55
C TYR A 151 -17.99 4.92 12.92
N LEU A 152 -19.08 4.57 13.60
CA LEU A 152 -20.43 4.75 13.10
C LEU A 152 -21.03 6.06 13.65
N HIS A 153 -20.70 7.18 12.99
CA HIS A 153 -21.13 8.54 13.33
C HIS A 153 -21.58 9.33 12.09
N GLU A 154 -22.15 10.53 12.31
CA GLU A 154 -22.79 11.32 11.23
C GLU A 154 -21.86 11.65 10.04
N PRO A 155 -20.61 12.12 10.23
CA PRO A 155 -19.70 12.34 9.09
C PRO A 155 -19.33 11.05 8.34
N ALA A 156 -19.08 9.92 9.01
CA ALA A 156 -18.72 8.66 8.32
C ALA A 156 -19.88 8.09 7.49
N VAL A 157 -21.11 8.21 7.98
CA VAL A 157 -22.33 7.87 7.21
C VAL A 157 -22.45 8.74 5.96
N LEU A 158 -22.17 10.04 6.09
CA LEU A 158 -22.25 11.00 4.98
C LEU A 158 -21.15 10.78 3.93
N GLU A 159 -19.90 10.59 4.36
CA GLU A 159 -18.76 10.28 3.46
C GLU A 159 -18.98 8.95 2.71
N ASN A 160 -19.49 7.92 3.38
CA ASN A 160 -19.77 6.63 2.76
C ASN A 160 -20.82 6.73 1.64
N LEU A 161 -21.92 7.45 1.91
CA LEU A 161 -22.98 7.67 0.92
C LEU A 161 -22.52 8.58 -0.22
N ALA A 162 -21.72 9.62 0.05
CA ALA A 162 -21.14 10.48 -0.97
C ALA A 162 -20.18 9.72 -1.90
N THR A 163 -19.28 8.91 -1.33
CA THR A 163 -18.31 8.09 -2.05
C THR A 163 -19.00 7.09 -2.96
N ARG A 164 -19.97 6.33 -2.42
CA ARG A 164 -20.75 5.35 -3.21
C ARG A 164 -21.60 6.03 -4.29
N TYR A 165 -22.27 7.14 -3.98
CA TYR A 165 -23.01 7.91 -4.98
C TYR A 165 -22.11 8.41 -6.13
N GLY A 166 -20.88 8.85 -5.83
CA GLY A 166 -19.88 9.24 -6.84
C GLY A 166 -19.44 8.11 -7.78
N LEU A 167 -19.63 6.85 -7.37
CA LEU A 167 -19.39 5.65 -8.20
C LEU A 167 -20.65 5.17 -8.94
N ASN A 168 -21.80 5.84 -8.78
CA ASN A 168 -23.16 5.40 -9.15
C ASN A 168 -23.70 4.21 -8.34
N GLU A 169 -23.05 3.87 -7.23
CA GLU A 169 -23.50 2.86 -6.27
C GLU A 169 -24.63 3.44 -5.39
N ILE A 170 -25.81 3.63 -5.98
CA ILE A 170 -26.96 4.34 -5.37
C ILE A 170 -27.57 3.67 -4.13
N TYR A 171 -27.29 2.39 -3.91
CA TYR A 171 -27.88 1.59 -2.84
C TYR A 171 -26.85 1.29 -1.74
N THR A 172 -27.25 1.35 -0.47
CA THR A 172 -26.37 1.04 0.68
C THR A 172 -27.20 0.50 1.84
N TYR A 173 -26.76 -0.57 2.50
CA TYR A 173 -27.43 -1.12 3.69
C TYR A 173 -27.08 -0.34 4.97
N THR A 174 -27.97 -0.43 5.95
CA THR A 174 -27.75 -0.04 7.34
C THR A 174 -28.39 -1.11 8.22
N GLY A 175 -27.67 -2.21 8.44
CA GLY A 175 -28.26 -3.42 9.02
C GLY A 175 -29.33 -4.00 8.11
N ASN A 176 -30.61 -3.94 8.51
CA ASN A 176 -31.73 -4.49 7.72
C ASN A 176 -32.51 -3.41 6.95
N ILE A 177 -32.03 -2.16 6.97
CA ILE A 177 -32.59 -1.03 6.23
C ILE A 177 -31.79 -0.86 4.94
N LEU A 178 -32.47 -0.58 3.82
CA LEU A 178 -31.85 -0.15 2.56
C LEU A 178 -31.95 1.36 2.41
N ILE A 179 -30.84 2.04 2.15
CA ILE A 179 -30.81 3.43 1.68
C ILE A 179 -30.71 3.43 0.15
N ALA A 180 -31.48 4.29 -0.50
CA ALA A 180 -31.49 4.47 -1.95
C ALA A 180 -31.33 5.97 -2.28
N VAL A 181 -30.22 6.36 -2.90
CA VAL A 181 -29.94 7.77 -3.26
C VAL A 181 -30.34 8.02 -4.72
N ASN A 182 -31.24 8.97 -4.98
CA ASN A 182 -31.79 9.20 -6.32
C ASN A 182 -30.68 9.62 -7.32
N PRO A 183 -30.38 8.84 -8.39
CA PRO A 183 -29.33 9.18 -9.35
C PRO A 183 -29.64 10.41 -10.22
N PHE A 184 -30.92 10.80 -10.37
CA PHE A 184 -31.39 11.76 -11.40
C PHE A 184 -30.97 11.41 -12.85
N GLN A 185 -30.57 10.16 -13.10
CA GLN A 185 -30.25 9.61 -14.42
C GLN A 185 -30.66 8.13 -14.48
N GLY A 186 -30.93 7.62 -15.70
CA GLY A 186 -31.24 6.20 -15.90
C GLY A 186 -29.99 5.33 -15.75
N LEU A 187 -30.10 4.25 -14.97
CA LEU A 187 -29.05 3.24 -14.77
C LEU A 187 -29.58 1.85 -15.17
N PRO A 188 -29.68 1.52 -16.48
CA PRO A 188 -30.38 0.31 -16.94
C PRO A 188 -29.79 -0.99 -16.39
N HIS A 189 -28.45 -1.03 -16.30
CA HIS A 189 -27.65 -2.18 -15.85
C HIS A 189 -27.93 -2.65 -14.41
N LEU A 190 -28.69 -1.89 -13.60
CA LEU A 190 -29.16 -2.31 -12.28
C LEU A 190 -30.50 -3.06 -12.33
N TYR A 191 -31.27 -2.91 -13.41
CA TYR A 191 -32.68 -3.32 -13.49
C TYR A 191 -32.99 -4.29 -14.65
N ASP A 192 -31.95 -4.82 -15.28
CA ASP A 192 -32.03 -5.83 -16.35
C ASP A 192 -32.47 -7.21 -15.80
N ALA A 193 -33.07 -8.02 -16.68
CA ALA A 193 -33.60 -9.34 -16.31
C ALA A 193 -32.53 -10.31 -15.77
N GLU A 194 -31.29 -10.22 -16.28
CA GLU A 194 -30.16 -10.98 -15.72
C GLU A 194 -29.85 -10.64 -14.27
N VAL A 195 -30.06 -9.38 -13.86
CA VAL A 195 -29.86 -8.94 -12.48
C VAL A 195 -31.00 -9.47 -11.61
N MET A 196 -32.23 -9.49 -12.12
CA MET A 196 -33.37 -10.05 -11.40
C MET A 196 -33.19 -11.55 -11.10
N GLU A 197 -32.67 -12.35 -12.03
CA GLU A 197 -32.38 -13.78 -11.78
C GLU A 197 -31.18 -13.97 -10.82
N LYS A 198 -30.10 -13.18 -10.94
CA LYS A 198 -28.96 -13.22 -10.00
C LYS A 198 -29.39 -12.97 -8.55
N TYR A 199 -30.25 -11.98 -8.30
CA TYR A 199 -30.77 -11.69 -6.95
C TYR A 199 -31.84 -12.68 -6.47
N LYS A 200 -32.39 -13.53 -7.35
CA LYS A 200 -33.40 -14.54 -7.00
C LYS A 200 -32.79 -15.78 -6.40
N GLU A 201 -31.65 -16.23 -6.92
CA GLU A 201 -30.90 -17.35 -6.38
C GLU A 201 -30.13 -16.96 -5.09
N ALA A 202 -29.55 -15.75 -5.04
CA ALA A 202 -28.68 -15.31 -3.96
C ALA A 202 -29.38 -15.08 -2.60
N SER A 203 -28.64 -15.32 -1.52
CA SER A 203 -29.06 -15.05 -0.13
C SER A 203 -29.03 -13.56 0.22
N PHE A 204 -29.70 -13.16 1.30
CA PHE A 204 -29.66 -11.78 1.76
C PHE A 204 -28.23 -11.40 2.21
N LYS A 205 -27.70 -10.28 1.67
CA LYS A 205 -26.31 -9.81 1.82
C LYS A 205 -25.22 -10.73 1.23
N GLU A 206 -25.58 -11.68 0.38
CA GLU A 206 -24.60 -12.43 -0.43
C GLU A 206 -24.16 -11.62 -1.66
N LEU A 207 -25.08 -10.84 -2.23
CA LEU A 207 -24.81 -9.83 -3.26
C LEU A 207 -24.88 -8.41 -2.67
N SER A 208 -24.31 -7.47 -3.43
CA SER A 208 -24.25 -6.04 -3.12
C SER A 208 -25.63 -5.39 -2.89
N PRO A 209 -25.70 -4.20 -2.27
CA PRO A 209 -26.97 -3.61 -1.86
C PRO A 209 -27.91 -3.35 -3.04
N HIS A 210 -29.12 -3.88 -2.98
CA HIS A 210 -30.13 -3.63 -4.01
C HIS A 210 -31.56 -3.76 -3.50
N VAL A 211 -32.50 -3.06 -4.15
CA VAL A 211 -33.95 -3.17 -3.88
C VAL A 211 -34.47 -4.60 -4.09
N PHE A 212 -33.88 -5.34 -5.04
CA PHE A 212 -34.18 -6.74 -5.30
C PHE A 212 -33.88 -7.63 -4.08
N ALA A 213 -32.76 -7.41 -3.37
CA ALA A 213 -32.45 -8.18 -2.16
C ALA A 213 -33.51 -7.99 -1.05
N ILE A 214 -34.12 -6.81 -0.93
CA ILE A 214 -35.21 -6.53 0.01
C ILE A 214 -36.52 -7.21 -0.41
N GLY A 215 -36.85 -7.20 -1.71
CA GLY A 215 -37.99 -7.97 -2.22
C GLY A 215 -37.81 -9.49 -2.04
N GLY A 216 -36.59 -9.99 -2.28
CA GLY A 216 -36.27 -11.41 -2.27
C GLY A 216 -36.14 -12.01 -0.86
N ILE A 217 -35.79 -11.22 0.16
CA ILE A 217 -35.93 -11.65 1.56
C ILE A 217 -37.40 -11.65 1.98
N ALA A 218 -38.16 -10.57 1.70
CA ALA A 218 -39.57 -10.48 2.06
C ALA A 218 -40.40 -11.64 1.48
N TYR A 219 -40.20 -11.96 0.20
CA TYR A 219 -40.86 -13.11 -0.42
C TYR A 219 -40.48 -14.44 0.25
N ARG A 220 -39.18 -14.70 0.45
CA ARG A 220 -38.72 -15.97 1.06
C ARG A 220 -39.22 -16.14 2.49
N GLU A 221 -39.19 -15.09 3.30
CA GLU A 221 -39.73 -15.15 4.66
C GLU A 221 -41.26 -15.33 4.66
N MET A 222 -42.01 -14.68 3.76
CA MET A 222 -43.45 -14.88 3.63
C MET A 222 -43.81 -16.34 3.35
N ILE A 223 -43.06 -17.01 2.46
CA ILE A 223 -43.25 -18.42 2.13
C ILE A 223 -42.81 -19.34 3.28
N ASN A 224 -41.65 -19.09 3.87
CA ASN A 224 -41.05 -19.97 4.90
C ASN A 224 -41.77 -19.88 6.25
N GLU A 225 -42.28 -18.70 6.63
CA GLU A 225 -42.89 -18.46 7.94
C GLU A 225 -44.42 -18.43 7.90
N GLY A 226 -45.03 -18.32 6.71
CA GLY A 226 -46.47 -18.14 6.54
C GLY A 226 -47.01 -16.81 7.09
N ARG A 227 -46.13 -15.82 7.32
CA ARG A 227 -46.49 -14.48 7.83
C ARG A 227 -46.51 -13.45 6.72
N ASN A 228 -47.51 -12.57 6.73
CA ASN A 228 -47.58 -11.44 5.82
C ASN A 228 -46.42 -10.46 6.05
N LYS A 229 -45.92 -9.85 4.98
CA LYS A 229 -44.78 -8.92 5.01
C LYS A 229 -45.19 -7.57 4.47
N CYS A 230 -44.47 -6.52 4.83
CA CYS A 230 -44.60 -5.23 4.15
C CYS A 230 -43.24 -4.59 3.89
N ILE A 231 -43.19 -3.70 2.90
CA ILE A 231 -41.99 -2.96 2.52
C ILE A 231 -42.34 -1.49 2.51
N LEU A 232 -41.79 -0.72 3.46
CA LEU A 232 -42.08 0.70 3.62
C LEU A 232 -41.04 1.54 2.88
N VAL A 233 -41.48 2.20 1.81
CA VAL A 233 -40.66 3.09 0.99
C VAL A 233 -40.93 4.53 1.42
N SER A 234 -39.92 5.19 1.98
CA SER A 234 -40.10 6.49 2.67
C SER A 234 -38.93 7.46 2.42
N GLY A 235 -39.17 8.76 2.55
CA GLY A 235 -38.21 9.82 2.26
C GLY A 235 -38.88 11.08 1.68
N GLU A 236 -38.13 12.16 1.47
CA GLU A 236 -38.67 13.46 1.02
C GLU A 236 -39.31 13.42 -0.39
N SER A 237 -40.08 14.46 -0.76
CA SER A 237 -40.62 14.57 -2.12
C SER A 237 -39.48 14.78 -3.14
N GLY A 238 -39.53 14.03 -4.24
CA GLY A 238 -38.45 13.95 -5.23
C GLY A 238 -37.30 12.99 -4.90
N SER A 239 -37.36 12.24 -3.79
CA SER A 239 -36.27 11.30 -3.41
C SER A 239 -36.28 9.94 -4.13
N GLY A 240 -37.21 9.71 -5.07
CA GLY A 240 -37.26 8.48 -5.88
C GLY A 240 -38.10 7.32 -5.32
N LYS A 241 -38.93 7.55 -4.28
CA LYS A 241 -39.82 6.53 -3.69
C LYS A 241 -40.63 5.75 -4.73
N THR A 242 -41.45 6.44 -5.53
CA THR A 242 -42.39 5.82 -6.48
C THR A 242 -41.69 5.03 -7.58
N GLU A 243 -40.50 5.46 -8.02
CA GLU A 243 -39.67 4.68 -8.96
C GLU A 243 -39.05 3.45 -8.29
N THR A 244 -38.60 3.58 -7.04
CA THR A 244 -38.15 2.42 -6.23
C THR A 244 -39.29 1.41 -6.04
N THR A 245 -40.52 1.89 -5.82
CA THR A 245 -41.75 1.09 -5.75
C THR A 245 -42.06 0.41 -7.09
N LYS A 246 -41.96 1.10 -8.23
CA LYS A 246 -42.14 0.51 -9.57
C LYS A 246 -41.14 -0.62 -9.83
N VAL A 247 -39.85 -0.41 -9.54
CA VAL A 247 -38.79 -1.43 -9.66
C VAL A 247 -39.03 -2.63 -8.73
N LEU A 248 -39.44 -2.37 -7.48
CA LEU A 248 -39.74 -3.43 -6.50
C LEU A 248 -40.95 -4.29 -6.91
N MET A 249 -42.03 -3.68 -7.40
CA MET A 249 -43.22 -4.40 -7.86
C MET A 249 -42.91 -5.31 -9.06
N ARG A 250 -42.14 -4.81 -10.04
CA ARG A 250 -41.64 -5.59 -11.18
C ARG A 250 -40.84 -6.83 -10.76
N TYR A 251 -39.98 -6.68 -9.75
CA TYR A 251 -39.21 -7.78 -9.21
C TYR A 251 -40.05 -8.80 -8.42
N LEU A 252 -41.02 -8.35 -7.62
CA LEU A 252 -41.95 -9.25 -6.92
C LEU A 252 -42.86 -10.02 -7.89
N ALA A 253 -43.22 -9.40 -9.02
CA ALA A 253 -43.92 -10.07 -10.13
C ALA A 253 -43.06 -11.17 -10.78
N TYR A 254 -41.81 -10.85 -11.10
CA TYR A 254 -40.84 -11.81 -11.61
C TYR A 254 -40.64 -13.01 -10.64
N PHE A 255 -40.66 -12.72 -9.32
CA PHE A 255 -40.53 -13.72 -8.26
C PHE A 255 -41.72 -14.68 -8.13
N GLY A 256 -42.95 -14.14 -8.15
CA GLY A 256 -44.15 -14.97 -8.01
C GLY A 256 -44.36 -15.94 -9.18
N GLY A 257 -43.88 -15.58 -10.37
CA GLY A 257 -43.99 -16.44 -11.55
C GLY A 257 -45.40 -16.47 -12.15
N HIS A 258 -45.49 -17.02 -13.36
CA HIS A 258 -46.59 -16.74 -14.28
C HIS A 258 -47.63 -17.87 -14.35
N THR A 259 -48.92 -17.50 -14.34
CA THR A 259 -50.00 -18.29 -14.93
C THR A 259 -50.03 -18.03 -16.44
N ALA A 260 -49.42 -18.92 -17.23
CA ALA A 260 -49.19 -18.75 -18.67
C ALA A 260 -50.45 -18.92 -19.56
N GLY A 261 -51.59 -18.38 -19.14
CA GLY A 261 -52.90 -18.55 -19.80
C GLY A 261 -53.54 -17.26 -20.34
N GLU A 262 -53.26 -16.09 -19.75
CA GLU A 262 -53.95 -14.85 -20.10
C GLU A 262 -52.97 -13.73 -20.46
N GLY A 263 -53.27 -12.98 -21.52
CA GLY A 263 -52.35 -12.04 -22.17
C GLY A 263 -52.13 -10.71 -21.44
N ARG A 264 -52.48 -10.61 -20.15
CA ARG A 264 -52.27 -9.43 -19.29
C ARG A 264 -51.81 -9.93 -17.92
N THR A 265 -50.61 -9.54 -17.49
CA THR A 265 -50.13 -9.87 -16.14
C THR A 265 -50.70 -8.89 -15.11
N VAL A 266 -50.92 -9.37 -13.88
CA VAL A 266 -51.29 -8.54 -12.72
C VAL A 266 -50.25 -7.42 -12.50
N GLU A 267 -48.97 -7.71 -12.76
CA GLU A 267 -47.88 -6.72 -12.81
C GLU A 267 -48.19 -5.55 -13.75
N ASN A 268 -48.48 -5.83 -15.02
CA ASN A 268 -48.75 -4.81 -16.02
C ASN A 268 -50.01 -4.02 -15.63
N GLN A 269 -51.04 -4.65 -15.08
CA GLN A 269 -52.24 -3.94 -14.62
C GLN A 269 -51.94 -3.01 -13.42
N VAL A 270 -51.11 -3.43 -12.46
CA VAL A 270 -50.65 -2.57 -11.36
C VAL A 270 -49.78 -1.43 -11.88
N LEU A 271 -48.86 -1.69 -12.82
CA LEU A 271 -47.97 -0.68 -13.41
C LEU A 271 -48.74 0.35 -14.26
N GLU A 272 -49.61 -0.10 -15.16
CA GLU A 272 -50.46 0.73 -16.03
C GLU A 272 -51.59 1.45 -15.26
N SER A 273 -51.87 1.06 -14.01
CA SER A 273 -52.73 1.86 -13.11
C SER A 273 -52.07 3.15 -12.62
N ASN A 274 -50.73 3.24 -12.65
CA ASN A 274 -50.03 4.41 -12.11
C ASN A 274 -50.32 5.70 -12.90
N PRO A 275 -50.27 5.77 -14.25
CA PRO A 275 -50.67 6.99 -14.97
C PRO A 275 -52.05 7.53 -14.58
N VAL A 276 -53.04 6.66 -14.35
CA VAL A 276 -54.38 7.07 -13.89
C VAL A 276 -54.34 7.64 -12.46
N LEU A 277 -53.61 7.00 -11.55
CA LEU A 277 -53.45 7.47 -10.17
C LEU A 277 -52.56 8.70 -10.04
N GLU A 278 -51.55 8.86 -10.89
CA GLU A 278 -50.68 10.03 -10.96
C GLU A 278 -51.46 11.22 -11.54
N ALA A 279 -52.24 11.04 -12.62
CA ALA A 279 -53.09 12.09 -13.18
C ALA A 279 -54.13 12.65 -12.18
N PHE A 280 -54.75 11.78 -11.37
CA PHE A 280 -55.82 12.17 -10.42
C PHE A 280 -55.36 12.36 -8.97
N GLY A 281 -54.11 12.01 -8.63
CA GLY A 281 -53.59 12.02 -7.26
C GLY A 281 -52.24 12.75 -7.08
N ASN A 282 -51.54 13.10 -8.15
CA ASN A 282 -50.30 13.89 -8.09
C ASN A 282 -50.55 15.34 -8.55
N ALA A 283 -49.66 16.24 -8.13
CA ALA A 283 -49.64 17.64 -8.54
C ALA A 283 -48.22 18.22 -8.52
N LYS A 284 -48.01 19.37 -9.17
CA LYS A 284 -46.79 20.17 -8.98
C LYS A 284 -46.78 20.77 -7.59
N THR A 285 -45.65 20.64 -6.90
CA THR A 285 -45.36 21.26 -5.61
C THR A 285 -44.06 22.07 -5.67
N VAL A 286 -43.77 22.88 -4.66
CA VAL A 286 -42.52 23.68 -4.60
C VAL A 286 -41.24 22.82 -4.68
N LYS A 287 -41.27 21.54 -4.25
CA LYS A 287 -40.10 20.64 -4.24
C LYS A 287 -40.02 19.64 -5.41
N ASN A 288 -41.12 19.43 -6.15
CA ASN A 288 -41.26 18.33 -7.13
C ASN A 288 -42.43 18.59 -8.11
N ASN A 289 -42.20 18.39 -9.42
CA ASN A 289 -43.18 18.61 -10.48
C ASN A 289 -44.30 17.56 -10.55
N ASN A 290 -44.04 16.33 -10.10
CA ASN A 290 -45.00 15.22 -10.07
C ASN A 290 -44.98 14.62 -8.65
N SER A 291 -45.67 15.26 -7.71
CA SER A 291 -45.70 14.87 -6.30
C SER A 291 -47.05 14.28 -5.92
N SER A 292 -47.07 13.02 -5.49
CA SER A 292 -48.27 12.40 -4.92
C SER A 292 -48.76 13.15 -3.70
N ARG A 293 -50.07 13.44 -3.69
CA ARG A 293 -50.81 14.10 -2.59
C ARG A 293 -51.79 13.14 -1.91
N PHE A 294 -51.47 11.85 -1.96
CA PHE A 294 -52.14 10.73 -1.26
C PHE A 294 -51.07 9.69 -0.89
N GLY A 295 -51.37 8.82 0.07
CA GLY A 295 -50.57 7.62 0.36
C GLY A 295 -51.14 6.39 -0.36
N LYS A 296 -50.26 5.54 -0.89
CA LYS A 296 -50.59 4.35 -1.69
C LYS A 296 -49.99 3.10 -1.04
N PHE A 297 -50.84 2.18 -0.58
CA PHE A 297 -50.43 0.85 -0.14
C PHE A 297 -50.86 -0.17 -1.18
N VAL A 298 -49.90 -0.89 -1.76
CA VAL A 298 -50.14 -1.91 -2.79
C VAL A 298 -49.96 -3.28 -2.14
N GLU A 299 -51.06 -3.95 -1.87
CA GLU A 299 -51.12 -5.34 -1.41
C GLU A 299 -50.91 -6.27 -2.62
N ILE A 300 -49.72 -6.86 -2.77
CA ILE A 300 -49.51 -7.96 -3.73
C ILE A 300 -49.89 -9.26 -3.03
N GLN A 301 -50.79 -10.04 -3.63
CA GLN A 301 -51.45 -11.18 -3.00
C GLN A 301 -51.00 -12.48 -3.65
N PHE A 302 -50.71 -13.49 -2.84
CA PHE A 302 -50.11 -14.74 -3.28
C PHE A 302 -50.96 -15.97 -2.90
N ASP A 303 -50.88 -17.02 -3.71
CA ASP A 303 -51.46 -18.33 -3.46
C ASP A 303 -50.60 -19.18 -2.49
N ASP A 304 -51.08 -20.38 -2.16
CA ASP A 304 -50.37 -21.28 -1.24
C ASP A 304 -49.07 -21.89 -1.83
N ILE A 305 -48.82 -21.73 -3.13
CA ILE A 305 -47.62 -22.17 -3.86
C ILE A 305 -46.60 -21.00 -3.96
N GLY A 306 -47.04 -19.76 -3.77
CA GLY A 306 -46.23 -18.54 -3.86
C GLY A 306 -46.38 -17.78 -5.18
N ARG A 307 -47.38 -18.10 -6.01
CA ARG A 307 -47.70 -17.35 -7.23
C ARG A 307 -48.64 -16.19 -6.93
N ILE A 308 -48.63 -15.15 -7.74
CA ILE A 308 -49.54 -14.02 -7.56
C ILE A 308 -50.96 -14.46 -7.90
N SER A 309 -51.87 -14.36 -6.93
CA SER A 309 -53.32 -14.61 -7.12
C SER A 309 -54.10 -13.34 -7.42
N GLY A 310 -53.55 -12.16 -7.07
CA GLY A 310 -54.15 -10.85 -7.33
C GLY A 310 -53.33 -9.72 -6.72
N ALA A 311 -53.86 -8.49 -6.79
CA ALA A 311 -53.36 -7.37 -6.01
C ALA A 311 -54.46 -6.35 -5.70
N ALA A 312 -54.24 -5.50 -4.69
CA ALA A 312 -55.15 -4.43 -4.32
C ALA A 312 -54.40 -3.15 -3.91
N ILE A 313 -54.93 -2.00 -4.33
CA ILE A 313 -54.43 -0.68 -3.97
C ILE A 313 -55.37 -0.08 -2.91
N ARG A 314 -54.84 0.18 -1.73
CA ARG A 314 -55.49 1.00 -0.70
C ARG A 314 -54.92 2.41 -0.79
N THR A 315 -55.78 3.38 -1.04
CA THR A 315 -55.41 4.80 -0.99
C THR A 315 -55.83 5.41 0.33
N TYR A 316 -54.97 6.27 0.86
CA TYR A 316 -55.22 6.98 2.10
C TYR A 316 -54.85 8.46 1.93
N LEU A 317 -55.43 9.33 2.76
CA LEU A 317 -54.89 10.67 3.05
C LEU A 317 -54.78 11.62 1.82
N LEU A 318 -55.74 11.57 0.89
CA LEU A 318 -55.84 12.47 -0.28
C LEU A 318 -56.01 13.94 0.14
N GLU A 319 -55.20 14.84 -0.40
CA GLU A 319 -55.22 16.29 -0.16
C GLU A 319 -56.43 16.96 -0.87
N ARG A 320 -57.63 16.74 -0.34
CA ARG A 320 -58.89 17.27 -0.92
C ARG A 320 -58.89 18.78 -1.11
N SER A 321 -58.24 19.55 -0.23
CA SER A 321 -58.20 21.01 -0.27
C SER A 321 -57.58 21.56 -1.56
N ARG A 322 -56.59 20.86 -2.15
CA ARG A 322 -55.93 21.26 -3.40
C ARG A 322 -56.91 21.45 -4.56
N VAL A 323 -58.03 20.72 -4.57
CA VAL A 323 -59.09 20.85 -5.59
C VAL A 323 -59.61 22.28 -5.68
N CYS A 324 -59.69 23.01 -4.56
CA CYS A 324 -60.25 24.36 -4.50
C CYS A 324 -59.24 25.45 -4.16
N GLN A 325 -58.09 25.10 -3.56
CA GLN A 325 -57.11 26.02 -3.01
C GLN A 325 -55.69 25.60 -3.43
N VAL A 326 -55.00 26.45 -4.20
CA VAL A 326 -53.63 26.20 -4.68
C VAL A 326 -52.72 27.35 -4.23
N SER A 327 -51.52 27.03 -3.73
CA SER A 327 -50.51 28.02 -3.38
C SER A 327 -49.60 28.33 -4.57
N ASP A 328 -49.10 29.55 -4.70
CA ASP A 328 -48.10 29.89 -5.73
C ASP A 328 -46.69 29.43 -5.31
N PRO A 329 -45.87 28.77 -6.16
CA PRO A 329 -46.07 28.40 -7.57
C PRO A 329 -46.40 26.90 -7.80
N GLU A 330 -47.38 26.35 -7.09
CA GLU A 330 -47.85 24.97 -7.25
C GLU A 330 -48.92 24.82 -8.36
N ARG A 331 -49.29 23.58 -8.71
CA ARG A 331 -50.47 23.28 -9.56
C ARG A 331 -51.57 22.60 -8.72
N ASN A 332 -52.78 22.59 -9.26
CA ASN A 332 -53.85 21.65 -8.87
C ASN A 332 -53.49 20.23 -9.38
N TYR A 333 -54.34 19.23 -9.19
CA TYR A 333 -54.15 17.88 -9.74
C TYR A 333 -54.00 17.90 -11.27
N HIS A 334 -53.13 17.05 -11.81
CA HIS A 334 -52.77 17.07 -13.23
C HIS A 334 -53.98 16.93 -14.15
N CYS A 335 -54.94 16.05 -13.84
CA CYS A 335 -56.13 15.76 -14.64
C CYS A 335 -56.93 17.00 -15.10
N PHE A 336 -56.91 18.10 -14.34
CA PHE A 336 -57.54 19.36 -14.74
C PHE A 336 -56.80 20.05 -15.89
N TYR A 337 -55.46 20.05 -15.87
CA TYR A 337 -54.62 20.63 -16.92
C TYR A 337 -54.61 19.73 -18.16
N LEU A 338 -54.51 18.41 -17.97
CA LEU A 338 -54.66 17.41 -19.05
C LEU A 338 -55.98 17.61 -19.80
N LEU A 339 -57.08 17.83 -19.08
CA LEU A 339 -58.40 18.04 -19.69
C LEU A 339 -58.54 19.41 -20.39
N CYS A 340 -57.84 20.45 -19.93
CA CYS A 340 -57.76 21.72 -20.65
C CYS A 340 -56.86 21.66 -21.90
N ALA A 341 -55.95 20.68 -21.95
CA ALA A 341 -55.05 20.38 -23.08
C ALA A 341 -55.57 19.22 -23.98
N ALA A 342 -56.81 18.76 -23.75
CA ALA A 342 -57.43 17.68 -24.50
C ALA A 342 -57.68 18.05 -25.98
N PRO A 343 -57.99 17.07 -26.86
CA PRO A 343 -58.36 17.34 -28.25
C PRO A 343 -59.52 18.33 -28.36
N PRO A 344 -59.57 19.18 -29.42
CA PRO A 344 -60.58 20.24 -29.56
C PRO A 344 -62.03 19.75 -29.43
N GLU A 345 -62.30 18.52 -29.87
CA GLU A 345 -63.61 17.88 -29.78
C GLU A 345 -64.10 17.72 -28.31
N ASP A 346 -63.23 17.27 -27.40
CA ASP A 346 -63.56 17.15 -25.97
C ASP A 346 -63.62 18.54 -25.30
N VAL A 347 -62.74 19.47 -25.69
CA VAL A 347 -62.70 20.85 -25.16
C VAL A 347 -63.99 21.62 -25.51
N GLU A 348 -64.44 21.58 -26.77
CA GLU A 348 -65.71 22.19 -27.19
C GLU A 348 -66.91 21.51 -26.56
N ARG A 349 -66.93 20.17 -26.52
CA ARG A 349 -67.99 19.34 -25.93
C ARG A 349 -68.23 19.64 -24.45
N PHE A 350 -67.15 19.87 -23.69
CA PHE A 350 -67.23 20.26 -22.27
C PHE A 350 -67.22 21.78 -22.05
N LYS A 351 -67.18 22.60 -23.12
CA LYS A 351 -67.12 24.08 -23.11
C LYS A 351 -65.98 24.65 -22.24
N LEU A 352 -64.82 24.00 -22.31
CA LEU A 352 -63.62 24.39 -21.58
C LEU A 352 -62.83 25.49 -22.32
N GLY A 353 -61.85 26.07 -21.64
CA GLY A 353 -60.96 27.11 -22.17
C GLY A 353 -59.59 27.08 -21.49
N ASP A 354 -58.76 28.12 -21.73
CA ASP A 354 -57.43 28.25 -21.12
C ASP A 354 -57.52 28.09 -19.57
N PRO A 355 -56.63 27.31 -18.92
CA PRO A 355 -56.60 27.14 -17.46
C PRO A 355 -56.71 28.43 -16.65
N LYS A 356 -56.21 29.56 -17.15
CA LYS A 356 -56.30 30.89 -16.53
C LYS A 356 -57.75 31.37 -16.34
N SER A 357 -58.69 30.83 -17.10
CA SER A 357 -60.13 31.14 -17.00
C SER A 357 -60.84 30.44 -15.83
N PHE A 358 -60.22 29.44 -15.19
CA PHE A 358 -60.83 28.66 -14.11
C PHE A 358 -60.28 29.03 -12.73
N ARG A 359 -61.19 29.39 -11.80
CA ARG A 359 -60.87 29.79 -10.42
C ARG A 359 -60.05 28.75 -9.65
N TYR A 360 -60.22 27.47 -9.94
CA TYR A 360 -59.49 26.39 -9.27
C TYR A 360 -58.10 26.12 -9.88
N LEU A 361 -57.73 26.79 -10.98
CA LEU A 361 -56.43 26.64 -11.66
C LEU A 361 -55.63 27.95 -11.70
N ASN A 362 -56.28 29.12 -11.63
CA ASN A 362 -55.65 30.44 -11.78
C ASN A 362 -55.18 31.12 -10.48
N GLN A 363 -55.07 30.36 -9.37
CA GLN A 363 -54.60 30.87 -8.07
C GLN A 363 -53.08 30.95 -7.95
N SER A 364 -52.34 30.25 -8.82
CA SER A 364 -50.90 30.35 -8.97
C SER A 364 -50.53 30.90 -10.34
N SER A 365 -49.27 31.32 -10.49
CA SER A 365 -48.66 31.72 -11.76
C SER A 365 -48.28 30.52 -12.65
N CYS A 366 -48.46 29.29 -12.16
CA CYS A 366 -47.92 28.08 -12.78
C CYS A 366 -48.98 27.29 -13.56
N PHE A 367 -49.00 27.46 -14.88
CA PHE A 367 -49.92 26.74 -15.77
C PHE A 367 -49.26 25.53 -16.44
N GLU A 368 -48.04 25.70 -16.96
CA GLU A 368 -47.28 24.70 -17.72
C GLU A 368 -46.21 24.01 -16.84
N LEU A 369 -45.57 22.96 -17.36
CA LEU A 369 -44.43 22.26 -16.73
C LEU A 369 -43.24 22.18 -17.70
N ASP A 370 -42.04 22.46 -17.17
CA ASP A 370 -40.80 22.31 -17.92
C ASP A 370 -40.61 20.85 -18.37
N GLY A 371 -40.66 20.63 -19.69
CA GLY A 371 -40.40 19.32 -20.31
C GLY A 371 -41.55 18.31 -20.31
N VAL A 372 -42.78 18.72 -19.96
CA VAL A 372 -43.98 17.83 -19.98
C VAL A 372 -45.07 18.43 -20.87
N ASN A 373 -45.60 17.63 -21.81
CA ASN A 373 -46.72 18.02 -22.65
C ASN A 373 -48.03 17.47 -22.09
N ASP A 374 -48.83 18.32 -21.41
CA ASP A 374 -50.12 17.94 -20.81
C ASP A 374 -51.12 17.36 -21.86
N ALA A 375 -50.96 17.64 -23.17
CA ALA A 375 -51.80 17.06 -24.23
C ALA A 375 -51.41 15.60 -24.58
N GLU A 376 -50.13 15.26 -24.54
CA GLU A 376 -49.65 13.89 -24.75
C GLU A 376 -49.97 13.03 -23.51
N GLU A 377 -49.80 13.59 -22.31
CA GLU A 377 -50.17 12.95 -21.05
C GLU A 377 -51.69 12.70 -20.93
N TYR A 378 -52.55 13.54 -21.52
CA TYR A 378 -53.99 13.27 -21.62
C TYR A 378 -54.27 11.99 -22.43
N LEU A 379 -53.62 11.84 -23.59
CA LEU A 379 -53.77 10.65 -24.44
C LEU A 379 -53.18 9.40 -23.78
N ALA A 380 -52.03 9.52 -23.10
CA ALA A 380 -51.45 8.45 -22.29
C ALA A 380 -52.41 8.03 -21.16
N THR A 381 -53.05 8.99 -20.48
CA THR A 381 -54.04 8.73 -19.42
C THR A 381 -55.27 8.00 -19.96
N ARG A 382 -55.85 8.40 -21.10
CA ARG A 382 -57.00 7.67 -21.72
C ARG A 382 -56.61 6.25 -22.12
N LYS A 383 -55.40 6.05 -22.66
CA LYS A 383 -54.88 4.71 -22.99
C LYS A 383 -54.70 3.83 -21.74
N ALA A 384 -54.15 4.38 -20.66
CA ALA A 384 -54.02 3.67 -19.39
C ALA A 384 -55.39 3.29 -18.80
N MET A 385 -56.39 4.18 -18.90
CA MET A 385 -57.76 3.88 -18.49
C MET A 385 -58.35 2.68 -19.26
N ASP A 386 -58.14 2.58 -20.58
CA ASP A 386 -58.59 1.42 -21.39
C ASP A 386 -57.85 0.12 -21.02
N VAL A 387 -56.53 0.17 -20.82
CA VAL A 387 -55.74 -1.00 -20.36
C VAL A 387 -56.25 -1.52 -19.01
N VAL A 388 -56.63 -0.60 -18.11
CA VAL A 388 -57.23 -0.90 -16.80
C VAL A 388 -58.75 -1.19 -16.88
N GLY A 389 -59.34 -1.26 -18.08
CA GLY A 389 -60.74 -1.70 -18.25
C GLY A 389 -61.80 -0.67 -17.84
N ILE A 390 -61.45 0.62 -17.85
CA ILE A 390 -62.38 1.74 -17.75
C ILE A 390 -62.86 2.06 -19.17
N SER A 391 -64.10 1.69 -19.48
CA SER A 391 -64.68 1.82 -20.81
C SER A 391 -64.79 3.29 -21.26
N GLU A 392 -64.81 3.56 -22.58
CA GLU A 392 -64.91 4.93 -23.12
C GLU A 392 -66.09 5.73 -22.52
N GLN A 393 -67.23 5.07 -22.27
CA GLN A 393 -68.41 5.68 -21.65
C GLN A 393 -68.16 6.10 -20.19
N GLU A 394 -67.31 5.36 -19.48
CA GLU A 394 -66.86 5.70 -18.13
C GLU A 394 -65.76 6.76 -18.14
N GLN A 395 -64.82 6.71 -19.09
CA GLN A 395 -63.83 7.78 -19.31
C GLN A 395 -64.51 9.13 -19.56
N ASP A 396 -65.47 9.16 -20.49
CA ASP A 396 -66.28 10.34 -20.79
C ASP A 396 -67.09 10.81 -19.57
N ALA A 397 -67.53 9.90 -18.69
CA ALA A 397 -68.21 10.25 -17.45
C ALA A 397 -67.25 10.83 -16.39
N ILE A 398 -66.04 10.29 -16.27
CA ILE A 398 -64.97 10.80 -15.40
C ILE A 398 -64.61 12.24 -15.83
N PHE A 399 -64.24 12.46 -17.10
CA PHE A 399 -63.83 13.77 -17.58
C PHE A 399 -64.98 14.79 -17.57
N ARG A 400 -66.24 14.37 -17.82
CA ARG A 400 -67.42 15.23 -17.63
C ARG A 400 -67.57 15.71 -16.18
N VAL A 401 -67.28 14.86 -15.19
CA VAL A 401 -67.30 15.25 -13.77
C VAL A 401 -66.12 16.18 -13.42
N VAL A 402 -64.93 15.97 -13.99
CA VAL A 402 -63.78 16.88 -13.84
C VAL A 402 -64.09 18.27 -14.43
N ALA A 403 -64.67 18.34 -15.63
CA ALA A 403 -65.14 19.58 -16.24
C ALA A 403 -66.22 20.28 -15.39
N ALA A 404 -67.16 19.52 -14.83
CA ALA A 404 -68.21 20.07 -13.97
C ALA A 404 -67.64 20.74 -12.70
N ILE A 405 -66.54 20.21 -12.15
CA ILE A 405 -65.82 20.80 -11.00
C ILE A 405 -65.14 22.12 -11.40
N LEU A 406 -64.55 22.21 -12.60
CA LEU A 406 -63.94 23.45 -13.10
C LEU A 406 -64.97 24.57 -13.26
N HIS A 407 -66.11 24.29 -13.90
CA HIS A 407 -67.21 25.27 -13.99
C HIS A 407 -67.82 25.60 -12.62
N LEU A 408 -67.96 24.61 -11.73
CA LEU A 408 -68.48 24.83 -10.37
C LEU A 408 -67.64 25.87 -9.61
N GLY A 409 -66.31 25.86 -9.79
CA GLY A 409 -65.41 26.85 -9.17
C GLY A 409 -65.60 28.29 -9.65
N ASN A 410 -66.08 28.49 -10.88
CA ASN A 410 -66.32 29.83 -11.44
C ASN A 410 -67.65 30.46 -11.02
N ILE A 411 -68.50 29.75 -10.27
CA ILE A 411 -69.72 30.34 -9.71
C ILE A 411 -69.35 31.33 -8.62
N GLU A 412 -69.65 32.62 -8.82
CA GLU A 412 -69.48 33.68 -7.82
C GLU A 412 -70.82 34.18 -7.27
N PHE A 413 -70.79 34.57 -5.98
CA PHE A 413 -71.97 34.98 -5.24
C PHE A 413 -71.87 36.46 -4.84
N CYS A 414 -73.00 37.15 -4.85
CA CYS A 414 -73.19 38.49 -4.30
C CYS A 414 -74.28 38.45 -3.21
N LYS A 415 -74.45 39.55 -2.47
CA LYS A 415 -75.53 39.65 -1.46
C LYS A 415 -76.90 39.63 -2.15
N GLY A 416 -77.81 38.82 -1.63
CA GLY A 416 -79.20 38.76 -2.06
C GLY A 416 -80.04 39.93 -1.52
N GLU A 417 -81.36 39.77 -1.58
CA GLU A 417 -82.33 40.78 -1.12
C GLU A 417 -82.37 40.90 0.42
N ASP A 418 -82.00 39.84 1.15
CA ASP A 418 -81.83 39.87 2.61
C ASP A 418 -80.37 40.14 3.00
N ALA A 419 -80.17 40.77 4.17
CA ALA A 419 -78.84 41.11 4.67
C ALA A 419 -77.87 39.92 4.83
N ASP A 420 -78.44 38.73 5.08
CA ASP A 420 -77.79 37.45 5.35
C ASP A 420 -77.93 36.42 4.19
N SER A 421 -78.51 36.79 3.03
CA SER A 421 -78.70 35.87 1.89
C SER A 421 -77.71 36.12 0.74
N SER A 422 -77.55 35.10 -0.11
CA SER A 422 -76.68 35.09 -1.29
C SER A 422 -77.48 34.88 -2.57
N SER A 423 -77.00 35.47 -3.65
CA SER A 423 -77.50 35.27 -5.02
C SER A 423 -76.32 35.21 -6.00
N LEU A 424 -76.55 34.71 -7.21
CA LEU A 424 -75.51 34.63 -8.25
C LEU A 424 -75.07 36.05 -8.68
N LYS A 425 -73.76 36.26 -8.79
CA LYS A 425 -73.17 37.59 -9.02
C LYS A 425 -73.49 38.18 -10.41
N ASP A 426 -73.45 37.35 -11.46
CA ASP A 426 -73.53 37.78 -12.85
C ASP A 426 -73.99 36.65 -13.80
N GLU A 427 -74.18 36.99 -15.09
CA GLU A 427 -74.56 36.02 -16.12
C GLU A 427 -73.46 34.97 -16.41
N GLN A 428 -72.18 35.25 -16.09
CA GLN A 428 -71.11 34.25 -16.18
C GLN A 428 -71.27 33.18 -15.09
N SER A 429 -71.59 33.59 -13.86
CA SER A 429 -71.91 32.68 -12.75
C SER A 429 -73.15 31.82 -13.05
N LYS A 430 -74.17 32.39 -13.72
CA LYS A 430 -75.34 31.64 -14.20
C LYS A 430 -74.99 30.65 -15.30
N PHE A 431 -74.19 31.06 -16.30
CA PHE A 431 -73.70 30.14 -17.35
C PHE A 431 -72.93 28.96 -16.74
N HIS A 432 -72.07 29.22 -15.77
CA HIS A 432 -71.30 28.18 -15.09
C HIS A 432 -72.17 27.28 -14.20
N LEU A 433 -73.15 27.82 -13.47
CA LEU A 433 -74.15 27.02 -12.75
C LEU A 433 -74.92 26.09 -13.69
N GLN A 434 -75.45 26.65 -14.79
CA GLN A 434 -76.17 25.87 -15.79
C GLN A 434 -75.26 24.77 -16.36
N MET A 435 -74.01 25.08 -16.70
CA MET A 435 -73.05 24.11 -17.22
C MET A 435 -72.69 23.00 -16.23
N THR A 436 -72.46 23.33 -14.96
CA THR A 436 -72.30 22.31 -13.91
C THR A 436 -73.57 21.44 -13.79
N SER A 437 -74.77 22.00 -13.90
CA SER A 437 -76.01 21.21 -13.86
C SER A 437 -76.21 20.31 -15.08
N GLU A 438 -75.85 20.77 -16.28
CA GLU A 438 -75.87 20.00 -17.54
C GLU A 438 -74.86 18.83 -17.49
N LEU A 439 -73.63 19.09 -17.07
CA LEU A 439 -72.55 18.08 -16.99
C LEU A 439 -72.79 17.03 -15.89
N LEU A 440 -73.30 17.44 -14.72
CA LEU A 440 -73.69 16.52 -13.65
C LEU A 440 -75.07 15.88 -13.86
N MET A 441 -75.83 16.31 -14.88
CA MET A 441 -77.20 15.90 -15.19
C MET A 441 -78.18 15.99 -13.99
N CYS A 442 -78.00 17.03 -13.17
CA CYS A 442 -78.86 17.35 -12.03
C CYS A 442 -79.78 18.54 -12.36
N ASP A 443 -80.71 18.87 -11.46
CA ASP A 443 -81.58 20.03 -11.63
C ASP A 443 -80.87 21.34 -11.23
N SER A 444 -80.96 22.37 -12.09
CA SER A 444 -80.20 23.62 -11.94
C SER A 444 -80.68 24.45 -10.75
N HIS A 445 -81.99 24.53 -10.51
CA HIS A 445 -82.54 25.22 -9.34
C HIS A 445 -82.17 24.46 -8.05
N SER A 446 -82.17 23.13 -8.07
CA SER A 446 -81.75 22.31 -6.92
C SER A 446 -80.27 22.51 -6.59
N LEU A 447 -79.41 22.71 -7.60
CA LEU A 447 -78.01 23.09 -7.43
C LEU A 447 -77.87 24.51 -6.83
N GLU A 448 -78.64 25.49 -7.29
CA GLU A 448 -78.67 26.82 -6.68
C GLU A 448 -79.14 26.79 -5.21
N ASP A 449 -80.21 26.04 -4.92
CA ASP A 449 -80.74 25.85 -3.56
C ASP A 449 -79.69 25.20 -2.64
N ALA A 450 -78.98 24.17 -3.09
CA ALA A 450 -77.96 23.47 -2.31
C ALA A 450 -76.69 24.32 -2.07
N LEU A 451 -76.37 25.24 -2.97
CA LEU A 451 -75.25 26.18 -2.81
C LEU A 451 -75.60 27.36 -1.91
N CYS A 452 -76.80 27.94 -2.05
CA CYS A 452 -77.19 29.20 -1.39
C CYS A 452 -78.03 29.02 -0.11
N LYS A 453 -78.52 27.81 0.20
CA LYS A 453 -79.40 27.54 1.36
C LYS A 453 -78.92 26.31 2.11
N ARG A 454 -79.31 26.19 3.39
CA ARG A 454 -78.95 25.09 4.28
C ARG A 454 -80.14 24.59 5.07
N ILE A 455 -80.28 23.28 5.18
CA ILE A 455 -81.31 22.62 5.97
C ILE A 455 -80.76 22.32 7.36
N MET A 456 -81.33 22.97 8.38
CA MET A 456 -81.04 22.68 9.79
C MET A 456 -82.19 21.84 10.37
N VAL A 457 -81.93 20.54 10.54
CA VAL A 457 -82.84 19.64 11.25
C VAL A 457 -82.66 19.85 12.76
N THR A 458 -83.63 20.52 13.39
CA THR A 458 -83.74 20.58 14.85
C THR A 458 -84.61 19.41 15.35
N PRO A 459 -84.68 19.12 16.66
CA PRO A 459 -85.54 18.06 17.20
C PRO A 459 -87.04 18.30 16.98
N GLU A 460 -87.44 19.53 16.66
CA GLU A 460 -88.84 19.98 16.59
C GLU A 460 -89.23 20.37 15.15
N GLU A 461 -88.35 21.07 14.42
CA GLU A 461 -88.61 21.56 13.05
C GLU A 461 -87.40 21.43 12.09
N VAL A 462 -87.69 21.38 10.79
CA VAL A 462 -86.69 21.36 9.70
C VAL A 462 -86.63 22.76 9.06
N ILE A 463 -85.64 23.55 9.44
CA ILE A 463 -85.53 24.96 9.07
C ILE A 463 -84.62 25.13 7.86
N LYS A 464 -85.14 25.68 6.75
CA LYS A 464 -84.31 26.18 5.64
C LYS A 464 -83.78 27.58 5.99
N ARG A 465 -82.46 27.76 6.04
CA ARG A 465 -81.78 29.05 6.25
C ARG A 465 -80.95 29.41 5.02
N SER A 466 -81.07 30.64 4.51
CA SER A 466 -80.18 31.19 3.48
C SER A 466 -78.76 31.36 4.02
N LEU A 467 -77.76 31.09 3.16
CA LEU A 467 -76.35 31.35 3.43
C LEU A 467 -75.97 32.73 2.90
N ASP A 468 -74.99 33.37 3.55
CA ASP A 468 -74.35 34.58 3.05
C ASP A 468 -73.38 34.24 1.89
N PRO A 469 -72.85 35.23 1.15
CA PRO A 469 -71.97 34.97 0.00
C PRO A 469 -70.69 34.21 0.35
N LEU A 470 -70.16 34.33 1.57
CA LEU A 470 -69.01 33.54 2.02
C LEU A 470 -69.44 32.10 2.34
N GLY A 471 -70.56 31.91 3.05
CA GLY A 471 -71.16 30.60 3.30
C GLY A 471 -71.48 29.83 2.01
N ALA A 472 -71.99 30.51 0.98
CA ALA A 472 -72.27 29.92 -0.33
C ALA A 472 -70.98 29.52 -1.07
N ALA A 473 -69.94 30.36 -1.04
CA ALA A 473 -68.62 30.01 -1.59
C ALA A 473 -67.99 28.80 -0.86
N VAL A 474 -68.14 28.70 0.47
CA VAL A 474 -67.71 27.53 1.24
C VAL A 474 -68.55 26.29 0.92
N SER A 475 -69.86 26.44 0.62
CA SER A 475 -70.72 25.34 0.16
C SER A 475 -70.31 24.80 -1.21
N ARG A 476 -69.97 25.70 -2.15
CA ARG A 476 -69.42 25.40 -3.49
C ARG A 476 -68.10 24.63 -3.41
N ASP A 477 -67.16 25.12 -2.60
CA ASP A 477 -65.87 24.45 -2.41
C ASP A 477 -66.07 23.09 -1.69
N GLY A 478 -67.02 23.01 -0.76
CA GLY A 478 -67.44 21.75 -0.12
C GLY A 478 -67.98 20.72 -1.11
N LEU A 479 -68.84 21.14 -2.04
CA LEU A 479 -69.37 20.31 -3.12
C LEU A 479 -68.23 19.77 -4.01
N ALA A 480 -67.37 20.66 -4.51
CA ALA A 480 -66.23 20.31 -5.37
C ALA A 480 -65.30 19.28 -4.71
N LYS A 481 -64.88 19.51 -3.45
CA LYS A 481 -64.07 18.57 -2.66
C LYS A 481 -64.74 17.20 -2.49
N THR A 482 -66.06 17.18 -2.30
CA THR A 482 -66.82 15.94 -2.10
C THR A 482 -66.92 15.14 -3.40
N ILE A 483 -67.26 15.78 -4.52
CA ILE A 483 -67.33 15.14 -5.84
C ILE A 483 -65.97 14.55 -6.23
N TYR A 484 -64.88 15.33 -6.08
CA TYR A 484 -63.54 14.86 -6.42
C TYR A 484 -63.10 13.66 -5.57
N SER A 485 -63.35 13.70 -4.25
CA SER A 485 -63.02 12.55 -3.39
C SER A 485 -63.81 11.30 -3.77
N ARG A 486 -65.11 11.41 -4.07
CA ARG A 486 -65.92 10.26 -4.50
C ARG A 486 -65.47 9.69 -5.85
N LEU A 487 -65.09 10.56 -6.79
CA LEU A 487 -64.52 10.16 -8.07
C LEU A 487 -63.21 9.38 -7.89
N PHE A 488 -62.32 9.87 -7.02
CA PHE A 488 -61.05 9.19 -6.69
C PHE A 488 -61.29 7.85 -5.98
N ASP A 489 -62.20 7.80 -4.99
CA ASP A 489 -62.62 6.56 -4.33
C ASP A 489 -63.14 5.53 -5.37
N TRP A 490 -63.93 5.97 -6.35
CA TRP A 490 -64.46 5.10 -7.41
C TRP A 490 -63.38 4.59 -8.36
N LEU A 491 -62.45 5.46 -8.78
CA LEU A 491 -61.31 5.08 -9.64
C LEU A 491 -60.49 3.97 -8.98
N VAL A 492 -60.13 4.12 -7.70
CA VAL A 492 -59.36 3.13 -6.94
C VAL A 492 -60.12 1.80 -6.82
N ASN A 493 -61.43 1.84 -6.55
CA ASN A 493 -62.25 0.62 -6.51
C ASN A 493 -62.32 -0.09 -7.88
N LYS A 494 -62.44 0.65 -8.99
CA LYS A 494 -62.41 0.09 -10.35
C LYS A 494 -61.05 -0.51 -10.72
N ILE A 495 -59.96 0.17 -10.35
CA ILE A 495 -58.59 -0.34 -10.50
C ILE A 495 -58.45 -1.70 -9.78
N ASN A 496 -58.92 -1.81 -8.53
CA ASN A 496 -58.87 -3.05 -7.75
C ASN A 496 -59.73 -4.20 -8.31
N ILE A 497 -60.88 -3.88 -8.91
CA ILE A 497 -61.71 -4.87 -9.61
C ILE A 497 -61.00 -5.39 -10.87
N SER A 498 -60.31 -4.50 -11.60
CA SER A 498 -59.61 -4.84 -12.84
C SER A 498 -58.34 -5.67 -12.61
N ILE A 499 -57.55 -5.32 -11.59
CA ILE A 499 -56.34 -6.03 -11.15
C ILE A 499 -56.66 -7.44 -10.58
N GLY A 500 -57.93 -7.69 -10.21
CA GLY A 500 -58.38 -8.99 -9.72
C GLY A 500 -58.01 -9.26 -8.26
N GLN A 501 -58.41 -8.38 -7.34
CA GLN A 501 -58.19 -8.58 -5.89
C GLN A 501 -58.73 -9.96 -5.41
N ASP A 502 -57.82 -10.83 -4.98
CA ASP A 502 -58.15 -12.10 -4.32
C ASP A 502 -58.51 -11.86 -2.86
N SER A 503 -59.79 -11.99 -2.52
CA SER A 503 -60.26 -11.78 -1.13
C SER A 503 -60.03 -12.97 -0.21
N ASN A 504 -59.47 -14.09 -0.70
CA ASN A 504 -59.18 -15.30 0.08
C ASN A 504 -57.69 -15.52 0.36
N SER A 505 -56.79 -14.79 -0.33
CA SER A 505 -55.34 -14.91 -0.13
C SER A 505 -54.96 -14.72 1.34
N ARG A 506 -54.09 -15.62 1.83
CA ARG A 506 -53.55 -15.62 3.19
C ARG A 506 -52.12 -15.09 3.28
N ARG A 507 -51.49 -14.81 2.13
CA ARG A 507 -50.08 -14.41 2.01
C ARG A 507 -50.00 -13.16 1.15
N LEU A 508 -49.59 -12.05 1.74
CA LEU A 508 -49.42 -10.79 1.02
C LEU A 508 -48.10 -10.09 1.36
N ILE A 509 -47.60 -9.35 0.37
CA ILE A 509 -46.51 -8.38 0.53
C ILE A 509 -47.09 -7.00 0.25
N GLY A 510 -47.26 -6.20 1.30
CA GLY A 510 -47.78 -4.83 1.21
C GLY A 510 -46.67 -3.81 0.98
N VAL A 511 -46.63 -3.15 -0.18
CA VAL A 511 -45.66 -2.08 -0.47
C VAL A 511 -46.28 -0.72 -0.17
N LEU A 512 -45.71 0.02 0.78
CA LEU A 512 -46.19 1.35 1.17
C LEU A 512 -45.34 2.44 0.49
N ASP A 513 -45.96 3.20 -0.42
CA ASP A 513 -45.42 4.45 -0.98
C ASP A 513 -46.23 5.61 -0.39
N ILE A 514 -45.60 6.43 0.44
CA ILE A 514 -46.27 7.51 1.17
C ILE A 514 -45.41 8.78 1.18
N TYR A 515 -46.07 9.94 1.25
CA TYR A 515 -45.41 11.22 1.35
C TYR A 515 -44.38 11.27 2.50
N GLY A 516 -43.30 12.01 2.27
CA GLY A 516 -42.30 12.26 3.31
C GLY A 516 -42.74 13.32 4.30
N PHE A 517 -41.87 13.60 5.28
CA PHE A 517 -42.00 14.75 6.16
C PHE A 517 -41.96 16.07 5.34
N GLU A 518 -42.88 16.99 5.61
CA GLU A 518 -42.98 18.29 4.93
C GLU A 518 -42.76 19.44 5.91
N SER A 519 -41.73 20.26 5.64
CA SER A 519 -41.53 21.54 6.31
C SER A 519 -41.28 22.62 5.25
N PHE A 520 -42.19 23.58 5.19
CA PHE A 520 -42.20 24.71 4.28
C PHE A 520 -42.17 26.04 5.07
N LYS A 521 -42.05 27.18 4.36
CA LYS A 521 -42.11 28.52 4.97
C LYS A 521 -43.47 28.85 5.61
N ALA A 522 -44.52 28.21 5.11
CA ALA A 522 -45.90 28.28 5.58
C ALA A 522 -46.43 26.85 5.62
N ASN A 523 -46.83 26.35 6.79
CA ASN A 523 -47.36 24.99 6.95
C ASN A 523 -48.82 25.07 7.44
N SER A 524 -49.69 24.33 6.76
CA SER A 524 -51.12 24.33 7.01
C SER A 524 -51.56 22.99 7.64
N PHE A 525 -52.87 22.79 7.79
CA PHE A 525 -53.48 21.57 8.31
C PHE A 525 -53.05 20.31 7.54
N GLU A 526 -52.79 20.45 6.24
CA GLU A 526 -52.28 19.41 5.34
C GLU A 526 -50.90 18.91 5.79
N GLN A 527 -49.93 19.81 6.00
CA GLN A 527 -48.59 19.46 6.52
C GLN A 527 -48.66 18.91 7.94
N PHE A 528 -49.59 19.39 8.77
CA PHE A 528 -49.81 18.86 10.12
C PHE A 528 -50.25 17.39 10.08
N CYS A 529 -51.20 17.07 9.21
CA CYS A 529 -51.63 15.70 8.92
C CYS A 529 -50.48 14.84 8.35
N ILE A 530 -49.76 15.35 7.34
CA ILE A 530 -48.62 14.67 6.70
C ILE A 530 -47.52 14.31 7.71
N ASN A 531 -47.16 15.25 8.58
CA ASN A 531 -46.11 15.05 9.59
C ASN A 531 -46.59 14.18 10.75
N TYR A 532 -47.87 14.23 11.13
CA TYR A 532 -48.44 13.28 12.10
C TYR A 532 -48.35 11.83 11.62
N THR A 533 -48.61 11.56 10.33
CA THR A 533 -48.40 10.23 9.74
C THR A 533 -46.93 9.82 9.76
N ASN A 534 -46.01 10.71 9.41
CA ASN A 534 -44.57 10.41 9.46
C ASN A 534 -44.10 10.15 10.92
N GLU A 535 -44.61 10.90 11.90
CA GLU A 535 -44.38 10.67 13.34
C GLU A 535 -44.82 9.26 13.77
N LYS A 536 -46.00 8.81 13.31
CA LYS A 536 -46.54 7.46 13.59
C LYS A 536 -45.77 6.34 12.89
N LEU A 537 -45.36 6.54 11.64
CA LEU A 537 -44.53 5.56 10.92
C LEU A 537 -43.13 5.47 11.54
N GLN A 538 -42.56 6.60 11.97
CA GLN A 538 -41.28 6.63 12.68
C GLN A 538 -41.36 5.97 14.07
N GLN A 539 -42.48 6.14 14.79
CA GLN A 539 -42.75 5.42 16.04
C GLN A 539 -42.72 3.90 15.84
N HIS A 540 -43.42 3.39 14.82
CA HIS A 540 -43.44 1.96 14.47
C HIS A 540 -42.06 1.46 14.02
N PHE A 541 -41.33 2.24 13.23
CA PHE A 541 -39.95 1.94 12.85
C PHE A 541 -39.02 1.85 14.07
N ASN A 542 -39.07 2.81 14.98
CA ASN A 542 -38.28 2.80 16.21
C ASN A 542 -38.58 1.53 17.04
N GLN A 543 -39.87 1.24 17.29
CA GLN A 543 -40.31 0.07 18.04
C GLN A 543 -39.91 -1.26 17.37
N HIS A 544 -40.06 -1.36 16.05
CA HIS A 544 -39.74 -2.59 15.31
C HIS A 544 -38.23 -2.81 15.19
N VAL A 545 -37.44 -1.80 14.81
CA VAL A 545 -35.97 -1.91 14.71
C VAL A 545 -35.38 -2.31 16.06
N PHE A 546 -35.88 -1.74 17.15
CA PHE A 546 -35.50 -2.11 18.51
C PHE A 546 -35.86 -3.57 18.85
N LYS A 547 -37.08 -4.02 18.51
CA LYS A 547 -37.52 -5.41 18.72
C LYS A 547 -36.72 -6.42 17.89
N MET A 548 -36.31 -6.08 16.67
CA MET A 548 -35.45 -6.95 15.84
C MET A 548 -34.04 -7.07 16.42
N GLU A 549 -33.49 -5.98 16.94
CA GLU A 549 -32.19 -5.99 17.63
C GLU A 549 -32.24 -6.88 18.88
N GLN A 550 -33.30 -6.76 19.69
CA GLN A 550 -33.58 -7.64 20.83
C GLN A 550 -33.66 -9.12 20.41
N GLY A 551 -34.36 -9.41 19.31
CA GLY A 551 -34.49 -10.78 18.78
C GLY A 551 -33.16 -11.38 18.33
N GLU A 552 -32.20 -10.59 17.82
CA GLU A 552 -30.84 -11.08 17.56
C GLU A 552 -30.10 -11.40 18.87
N TYR A 553 -30.23 -10.55 19.90
CA TYR A 553 -29.56 -10.76 21.19
C TYR A 553 -30.16 -11.94 21.98
N GLU A 554 -31.48 -12.15 21.90
CA GLU A 554 -32.17 -13.33 22.49
C GLU A 554 -31.76 -14.62 21.77
N LYS A 555 -31.71 -14.63 20.45
CA LYS A 555 -31.29 -15.80 19.64
C LYS A 555 -29.87 -16.26 19.97
N GLU A 556 -28.96 -15.29 20.14
CA GLU A 556 -27.55 -15.49 20.46
C GLU A 556 -27.28 -15.64 21.98
N GLU A 557 -28.30 -15.60 22.84
CA GLU A 557 -28.22 -15.75 24.32
C GLU A 557 -27.28 -14.74 25.02
N ILE A 558 -27.33 -13.48 24.57
CA ILE A 558 -26.49 -12.39 25.09
C ILE A 558 -27.10 -11.78 26.35
N ASP A 559 -26.27 -11.46 27.36
CA ASP A 559 -26.66 -10.57 28.47
C ASP A 559 -26.70 -9.11 27.98
N TRP A 560 -27.91 -8.60 27.74
CA TRP A 560 -28.20 -7.25 27.29
C TRP A 560 -29.12 -6.50 28.27
N SER A 561 -28.81 -5.23 28.49
CA SER A 561 -29.65 -4.31 29.28
C SER A 561 -30.51 -3.46 28.35
N TYR A 562 -31.71 -3.08 28.81
CA TYR A 562 -32.63 -2.24 28.04
C TYR A 562 -31.98 -0.89 27.70
N VAL A 563 -31.79 -0.65 26.41
CA VAL A 563 -31.24 0.60 25.89
C VAL A 563 -32.34 1.66 25.84
N GLU A 564 -32.16 2.74 26.60
CA GLU A 564 -33.09 3.88 26.65
C GLU A 564 -33.01 4.67 25.33
N PHE A 565 -34.01 4.52 24.47
CA PHE A 565 -34.08 5.19 23.15
C PHE A 565 -34.93 6.48 23.21
N VAL A 566 -34.74 7.36 22.22
CA VAL A 566 -35.53 8.59 22.09
C VAL A 566 -36.90 8.26 21.49
N ASP A 567 -37.85 7.88 22.34
CA ASP A 567 -39.24 7.67 21.95
C ASP A 567 -39.90 9.01 21.57
N ASN A 568 -40.68 8.99 20.49
CA ASN A 568 -41.47 10.11 20.00
C ASN A 568 -42.95 10.03 20.43
N GLN A 569 -43.32 9.06 21.29
CA GLN A 569 -44.65 8.98 21.92
C GLN A 569 -45.08 10.31 22.59
N GLU A 570 -44.17 11.14 23.13
CA GLU A 570 -44.49 12.50 23.64
C GLU A 570 -45.17 13.38 22.57
N VAL A 571 -44.72 13.32 21.32
CA VAL A 571 -45.24 14.11 20.18
C VAL A 571 -46.53 13.49 19.63
N VAL A 572 -46.57 12.16 19.57
CA VAL A 572 -47.75 11.40 19.15
C VAL A 572 -48.92 11.65 20.10
N ASP A 573 -48.72 11.55 21.42
CA ASP A 573 -49.72 11.86 22.44
C ASP A 573 -50.23 13.30 22.32
N LEU A 574 -49.31 14.26 22.18
CA LEU A 574 -49.63 15.68 22.01
C LEU A 574 -50.62 15.92 20.86
N ILE A 575 -50.49 15.16 19.76
CA ILE A 575 -51.39 15.24 18.60
C ILE A 575 -52.69 14.46 18.82
N GLU A 576 -52.60 13.19 19.25
CA GLU A 576 -53.68 12.20 19.08
C GLU A 576 -54.54 11.90 20.32
N LYS A 577 -54.07 12.27 21.52
CA LYS A 577 -54.63 11.84 22.81
C LYS A 577 -56.06 12.34 23.02
N LYS A 578 -56.94 11.50 23.57
CA LYS A 578 -58.32 11.87 23.93
C LYS A 578 -58.58 11.57 25.41
N PRO A 579 -59.02 12.55 26.22
CA PRO A 579 -59.16 13.97 25.91
C PRO A 579 -57.81 14.71 25.79
N GLY A 580 -57.82 15.92 25.25
CA GLY A 580 -56.76 16.92 25.44
C GLY A 580 -55.65 17.03 24.37
N GLY A 581 -55.56 16.13 23.39
CA GLY A 581 -54.62 16.27 22.26
C GLY A 581 -55.09 17.28 21.20
N ILE A 582 -54.17 17.75 20.34
CA ILE A 582 -54.43 18.81 19.34
C ILE A 582 -55.64 18.50 18.46
N ILE A 583 -55.78 17.27 17.96
CA ILE A 583 -56.93 16.88 17.11
C ILE A 583 -58.24 16.97 17.90
N ALA A 584 -58.26 16.60 19.18
CA ALA A 584 -59.46 16.68 20.02
C ALA A 584 -59.86 18.15 20.29
N LEU A 585 -58.89 19.00 20.60
CA LEU A 585 -59.11 20.43 20.82
C LEU A 585 -59.58 21.14 19.53
N LEU A 586 -59.12 20.68 18.36
CA LEU A 586 -59.57 21.16 17.05
C LEU A 586 -61.01 20.70 16.74
N ASP A 587 -61.36 19.45 17.05
CA ASP A 587 -62.74 18.94 16.93
C ASP A 587 -63.70 19.75 17.83
N GLU A 588 -63.31 20.01 19.08
CA GLU A 588 -64.07 20.86 20.02
C GLU A 588 -64.21 22.31 19.56
N ALA A 589 -63.17 22.88 18.94
CA ALA A 589 -63.22 24.23 18.38
C ALA A 589 -64.13 24.31 17.14
N CYS A 590 -64.09 23.31 16.25
CA CYS A 590 -64.99 23.23 15.09
C CYS A 590 -66.48 23.11 15.49
N MET A 591 -66.77 22.51 16.64
CA MET A 591 -68.13 22.35 17.18
C MET A 591 -68.69 23.62 17.84
N LEU A 592 -67.87 24.64 18.10
CA LEU A 592 -68.28 25.87 18.77
C LEU A 592 -68.59 26.99 17.75
N PRO A 593 -69.86 27.46 17.62
CA PRO A 593 -70.28 28.39 16.55
C PRO A 593 -69.61 29.78 16.54
N LYS A 594 -68.75 30.09 17.52
CA LYS A 594 -68.00 31.35 17.64
C LYS A 594 -66.49 31.14 17.79
N SER A 595 -65.95 29.95 17.51
CA SER A 595 -64.50 29.72 17.58
C SER A 595 -63.81 30.31 16.36
N THR A 596 -62.84 31.19 16.60
CA THR A 596 -61.90 31.72 15.59
C THR A 596 -60.53 31.01 15.70
N PRO A 597 -59.65 31.10 14.70
CA PRO A 597 -58.30 30.52 14.77
C PRO A 597 -57.50 30.95 15.99
N GLU A 598 -57.62 32.21 16.42
CA GLU A 598 -56.95 32.75 17.60
C GLU A 598 -57.50 32.08 18.88
N THR A 599 -58.82 31.91 19.01
CA THR A 599 -59.40 31.23 20.18
C THR A 599 -59.02 29.74 20.26
N PHE A 600 -58.78 29.09 19.12
CA PHE A 600 -58.25 27.74 19.08
C PHE A 600 -56.78 27.72 19.52
N SER A 601 -55.94 28.61 19.00
CA SER A 601 -54.53 28.71 19.40
C SER A 601 -54.35 29.15 20.85
N GLU A 602 -55.21 30.01 21.38
CA GLU A 602 -55.24 30.35 22.80
C GLU A 602 -55.56 29.14 23.69
N LYS A 603 -56.48 28.25 23.28
CA LYS A 603 -56.66 26.96 23.96
C LYS A 603 -55.38 26.12 23.89
N LEU A 604 -54.73 25.99 22.73
CA LEU A 604 -53.47 25.24 22.61
C LEU A 604 -52.39 25.80 23.56
N TYR A 605 -52.21 27.12 23.60
CA TYR A 605 -51.25 27.79 24.49
C TYR A 605 -51.57 27.60 25.98
N GLN A 606 -52.85 27.46 26.34
CA GLN A 606 -53.27 27.20 27.72
C GLN A 606 -53.07 25.73 28.12
N THR A 607 -53.41 24.79 27.24
CA THR A 607 -53.28 23.34 27.51
C THR A 607 -51.83 22.86 27.50
N PHE A 608 -50.99 23.37 26.59
CA PHE A 608 -49.63 22.85 26.35
C PHE A 608 -48.50 23.78 26.80
N ARG A 609 -48.80 24.77 27.66
CA ARG A 609 -47.87 25.81 28.10
C ARG A 609 -46.47 25.30 28.50
N ASP A 610 -46.44 24.21 29.26
CA ASP A 610 -45.23 23.66 29.87
C ASP A 610 -44.76 22.36 29.18
N HIS A 611 -45.33 22.03 28.00
CA HIS A 611 -45.05 20.80 27.27
C HIS A 611 -43.80 20.93 26.39
N LYS A 612 -42.74 20.17 26.66
CA LYS A 612 -41.42 20.27 25.99
C LYS A 612 -41.48 20.31 24.45
N ARG A 613 -42.45 19.62 23.85
CA ARG A 613 -42.60 19.46 22.39
C ARG A 613 -43.51 20.51 21.73
N PHE A 614 -44.04 21.46 22.50
CA PHE A 614 -44.93 22.51 22.02
C PHE A 614 -44.33 23.89 22.31
N ILE A 615 -44.13 24.71 21.28
CA ILE A 615 -43.50 26.02 21.38
C ILE A 615 -44.49 27.09 20.92
N LYS A 616 -44.72 28.09 21.78
CA LYS A 616 -45.49 29.30 21.43
C LYS A 616 -44.60 30.33 20.71
N PRO A 617 -44.94 30.75 19.48
CA PRO A 617 -44.27 31.87 18.81
C PRO A 617 -44.38 33.19 19.58
N LYS A 618 -43.32 34.00 19.54
CA LYS A 618 -43.24 35.29 20.28
C LYS A 618 -43.94 36.46 19.59
N LEU A 619 -44.21 36.36 18.29
CA LEU A 619 -44.65 37.48 17.43
C LEU A 619 -46.08 37.33 16.89
N THR A 620 -46.48 36.11 16.54
CA THR A 620 -47.78 35.77 15.96
C THR A 620 -48.75 35.27 17.01
N ARG A 621 -50.06 35.44 16.77
CA ARG A 621 -51.14 35.12 17.73
C ARG A 621 -51.88 33.81 17.42
N SER A 622 -51.84 33.35 16.18
CA SER A 622 -52.49 32.12 15.69
C SER A 622 -51.49 30.96 15.50
N ASP A 623 -50.26 31.23 15.07
CA ASP A 623 -49.25 30.18 14.85
C ASP A 623 -48.94 29.32 16.11
N PHE A 624 -48.64 28.05 15.90
CA PHE A 624 -47.99 27.19 16.91
C PHE A 624 -46.83 26.39 16.30
N THR A 625 -45.83 26.02 17.10
CA THR A 625 -44.69 25.22 16.66
C THR A 625 -44.64 23.90 17.41
N LEU A 626 -44.46 22.80 16.67
CA LEU A 626 -44.25 21.46 17.22
C LEU A 626 -42.82 20.99 16.97
N VAL A 627 -42.24 20.36 17.99
CA VAL A 627 -40.90 19.73 17.93
C VAL A 627 -41.08 18.27 17.51
N HIS A 628 -41.14 18.02 16.21
CA HIS A 628 -41.22 16.67 15.64
C HIS A 628 -39.87 15.94 15.74
N TYR A 629 -39.84 14.62 15.52
CA TYR A 629 -38.58 13.88 15.47
C TYR A 629 -37.58 14.45 14.43
N ALA A 630 -38.09 14.95 13.30
CA ALA A 630 -37.32 15.55 12.21
C ALA A 630 -36.93 17.02 12.43
N GLY A 631 -37.43 17.68 13.48
CA GLY A 631 -37.17 19.09 13.82
C GLY A 631 -38.43 19.94 14.02
N ASP A 632 -38.21 21.24 14.23
CA ASP A 632 -39.27 22.20 14.55
C ASP A 632 -40.09 22.59 13.31
N VAL A 633 -41.41 22.41 13.35
CA VAL A 633 -42.35 22.86 12.30
C VAL A 633 -43.33 23.86 12.88
N ARG A 634 -43.44 25.04 12.25
CA ARG A 634 -44.46 26.04 12.56
C ARG A 634 -45.69 25.88 11.67
N TYR A 635 -46.84 25.72 12.29
CA TYR A 635 -48.15 25.66 11.65
C TYR A 635 -48.94 26.95 11.86
N GLN A 636 -49.64 27.40 10.81
CA GLN A 636 -50.51 28.58 10.85
C GLN A 636 -51.95 28.13 11.09
N SER A 637 -52.56 28.50 12.23
CA SER A 637 -53.91 28.00 12.57
C SER A 637 -55.05 28.64 11.78
N ASP A 638 -54.77 29.74 11.06
CA ASP A 638 -55.73 30.61 10.36
C ASP A 638 -56.78 29.86 9.53
N GLN A 639 -56.41 28.73 8.91
CA GLN A 639 -57.30 27.89 8.08
C GLN A 639 -57.66 26.53 8.71
N PHE A 640 -57.12 26.18 9.88
CA PHE A 640 -57.30 24.84 10.49
C PHE A 640 -58.77 24.51 10.75
N LEU A 641 -59.55 25.46 11.26
CA LEU A 641 -60.96 25.24 11.58
C LEU A 641 -61.79 24.96 10.32
N ASP A 642 -61.61 25.73 9.27
CA ASP A 642 -62.42 25.60 8.04
C ASP A 642 -61.96 24.44 7.15
N LYS A 643 -60.69 24.04 7.25
CA LYS A 643 -60.19 22.81 6.63
C LYS A 643 -60.66 21.55 7.36
N ASN A 644 -60.75 21.56 8.70
CA ASN A 644 -61.18 20.38 9.47
C ASN A 644 -62.70 20.10 9.42
N LYS A 645 -63.53 21.10 9.04
CA LYS A 645 -64.99 21.02 8.89
C LYS A 645 -65.43 20.25 7.62
N ASP A 646 -65.26 18.93 7.62
CA ASP A 646 -65.67 18.01 6.52
C ASP A 646 -67.20 17.76 6.47
N TYR A 647 -67.98 18.84 6.42
CA TYR A 647 -69.44 18.76 6.30
C TYR A 647 -69.84 18.29 4.89
N VAL A 648 -69.98 16.98 4.71
CA VAL A 648 -70.85 16.44 3.66
C VAL A 648 -72.25 17.01 3.91
N VAL A 649 -72.67 17.89 3.01
CA VAL A 649 -73.99 18.52 2.99
C VAL A 649 -74.99 17.45 2.56
N ALA A 650 -76.04 17.19 3.34
CA ALA A 650 -77.02 16.16 2.99
C ALA A 650 -77.73 16.52 1.69
N GLU A 651 -78.01 17.81 1.53
CA GLU A 651 -78.59 18.44 0.35
C GLU A 651 -77.75 18.18 -0.93
N HIS A 652 -76.40 18.21 -0.82
CA HIS A 652 -75.51 17.86 -1.94
C HIS A 652 -75.58 16.37 -2.28
N GLN A 653 -75.69 15.50 -1.29
CA GLN A 653 -75.77 14.05 -1.50
C GLN A 653 -77.13 13.65 -2.10
N ASP A 654 -78.23 14.20 -1.60
CA ASP A 654 -79.58 13.94 -2.12
C ASP A 654 -79.73 14.44 -3.56
N MET A 655 -79.22 15.64 -3.87
CA MET A 655 -79.21 16.21 -5.22
C MET A 655 -78.42 15.34 -6.22
N LEU A 656 -77.22 14.87 -5.85
CA LEU A 656 -76.39 14.07 -6.74
C LEU A 656 -76.88 12.63 -6.86
N ASN A 657 -77.51 12.08 -5.82
CA ASN A 657 -78.24 10.81 -5.89
C ASN A 657 -79.39 10.87 -6.90
N ALA A 658 -80.11 12.00 -6.94
CA ALA A 658 -81.18 12.28 -7.89
C ALA A 658 -80.71 12.68 -9.31
N SER A 659 -79.40 12.62 -9.61
CA SER A 659 -78.88 12.85 -10.96
C SER A 659 -79.43 11.84 -11.96
N LYS A 660 -79.72 12.29 -13.18
CA LYS A 660 -80.09 11.42 -14.31
C LYS A 660 -78.89 10.63 -14.84
N CYS A 661 -77.66 10.98 -14.44
CA CYS A 661 -76.46 10.26 -14.80
C CYS A 661 -76.19 9.13 -13.82
N SER A 662 -76.33 7.88 -14.28
CA SER A 662 -76.06 6.66 -13.51
C SER A 662 -74.68 6.62 -12.84
N PHE A 663 -73.66 7.18 -13.51
CA PHE A 663 -72.32 7.35 -12.94
C PHE A 663 -72.32 8.29 -11.73
N VAL A 664 -72.90 9.49 -11.87
CA VAL A 664 -72.94 10.50 -10.79
C VAL A 664 -73.78 10.02 -9.61
N SER A 665 -74.96 9.44 -9.84
CA SER A 665 -75.77 8.85 -8.76
C SER A 665 -75.07 7.66 -8.10
N GLY A 666 -74.27 6.90 -8.87
CA GLY A 666 -73.44 5.80 -8.37
C GLY A 666 -72.29 6.25 -7.43
N LEU A 667 -71.77 7.47 -7.61
CA LEU A 667 -70.79 8.08 -6.70
C LEU A 667 -71.42 8.51 -5.34
N PHE A 668 -72.75 8.65 -5.29
CA PHE A 668 -73.50 9.18 -4.15
C PHE A 668 -74.64 8.26 -3.69
N PRO A 669 -74.34 7.01 -3.25
CA PRO A 669 -75.36 6.08 -2.76
C PRO A 669 -76.11 6.63 -1.53
N PRO A 670 -77.37 6.21 -1.28
CA PRO A 670 -78.19 6.71 -0.19
C PRO A 670 -77.68 6.24 1.18
N LEU A 671 -77.81 7.08 2.21
CA LEU A 671 -77.32 6.79 3.55
C LEU A 671 -78.16 5.72 4.28
N PRO A 672 -77.55 4.80 5.06
CA PRO A 672 -78.29 3.83 5.88
C PRO A 672 -79.13 4.52 6.96
N LYS A 673 -80.44 4.23 6.95
CA LYS A 673 -81.47 4.94 7.75
C LYS A 673 -81.36 4.81 9.27
N GLU A 674 -80.53 3.91 9.79
CA GLU A 674 -80.41 3.65 11.24
C GLU A 674 -79.43 4.61 11.97
N SER A 675 -78.67 5.42 11.22
CA SER A 675 -77.60 6.27 11.77
C SER A 675 -78.06 7.66 12.29
N SER A 676 -79.23 7.74 12.94
CA SER A 676 -79.88 8.98 13.42
C SER A 676 -79.15 9.76 14.53
N LYS A 677 -77.88 9.43 14.80
CA LYS A 677 -76.93 10.20 15.62
C LYS A 677 -75.60 10.33 14.88
N SER A 678 -75.59 11.06 13.77
CA SER A 678 -74.39 11.45 13.05
C SER A 678 -73.52 12.38 13.91
N LYS A 679 -72.67 11.78 14.76
CA LYS A 679 -71.61 12.50 15.46
C LYS A 679 -70.77 13.26 14.43
N PHE A 680 -70.50 14.54 14.70
CA PHE A 680 -69.59 15.35 13.88
C PHE A 680 -68.28 14.58 13.65
N SER A 681 -67.91 14.46 12.38
CA SER A 681 -66.84 13.59 11.91
C SER A 681 -65.92 14.43 11.03
N SER A 682 -64.94 15.04 11.68
CA SER A 682 -63.96 15.96 11.09
C SER A 682 -62.94 15.25 10.21
N ILE A 683 -62.15 16.02 9.42
CA ILE A 683 -61.01 15.42 8.71
C ILE A 683 -60.04 14.81 9.71
N GLY A 684 -59.64 15.51 10.77
CA GLY A 684 -58.68 15.03 11.76
C GLY A 684 -59.11 13.73 12.45
N ALA A 685 -60.41 13.56 12.75
CA ALA A 685 -60.94 12.33 13.32
C ALA A 685 -60.97 11.17 12.31
N ARG A 686 -61.36 11.44 11.05
CA ARG A 686 -61.34 10.45 9.95
C ARG A 686 -59.92 10.01 9.61
N PHE A 687 -59.01 10.98 9.50
CA PHE A 687 -57.58 10.81 9.25
C PHE A 687 -56.93 9.95 10.32
N LYS A 688 -57.18 10.26 11.62
CA LYS A 688 -56.70 9.42 12.73
C LYS A 688 -57.20 7.99 12.61
N LEU A 689 -58.48 7.76 12.30
CA LEU A 689 -59.03 6.41 12.15
C LEU A 689 -58.39 5.64 10.98
N GLN A 690 -58.25 6.28 9.81
CA GLN A 690 -57.58 5.68 8.65
C GLN A 690 -56.11 5.35 8.94
N LEU A 691 -55.39 6.25 9.64
CA LEU A 691 -54.02 6.01 10.05
C LEU A 691 -53.94 4.88 11.08
N GLN A 692 -54.84 4.81 12.06
CA GLN A 692 -54.90 3.70 13.02
C GLN A 692 -55.13 2.36 12.30
N GLN A 693 -56.03 2.29 11.32
CA GLN A 693 -56.24 1.10 10.48
C GLN A 693 -54.98 0.71 9.68
N LEU A 694 -54.27 1.68 9.09
CA LEU A 694 -52.99 1.41 8.42
C LEU A 694 -51.93 0.88 9.41
N MET A 695 -51.80 1.49 10.59
CA MET A 695 -50.88 1.00 11.61
C MET A 695 -51.28 -0.40 12.13
N GLU A 696 -52.57 -0.71 12.25
CA GLU A 696 -53.07 -2.04 12.60
C GLU A 696 -52.69 -3.07 11.53
N THR A 697 -52.87 -2.76 10.24
CA THR A 697 -52.40 -3.62 9.14
C THR A 697 -50.89 -3.84 9.21
N LEU A 698 -50.10 -2.77 9.35
CA LEU A 698 -48.63 -2.86 9.43
C LEU A 698 -48.15 -3.71 10.62
N ASN A 699 -48.75 -3.55 11.80
CA ASN A 699 -48.41 -4.33 13.01
C ASN A 699 -48.72 -5.84 12.90
N HIS A 700 -49.62 -6.25 12.00
CA HIS A 700 -49.90 -7.67 11.71
C HIS A 700 -48.99 -8.25 10.60
N THR A 701 -48.11 -7.42 10.02
CA THR A 701 -47.09 -7.82 9.04
C THR A 701 -45.70 -7.64 9.61
N GLU A 702 -44.68 -8.21 8.97
CA GLU A 702 -43.28 -7.87 9.29
C GLU A 702 -42.71 -6.84 8.30
N PRO A 703 -42.23 -5.68 8.78
CA PRO A 703 -41.78 -4.58 7.93
C PRO A 703 -40.29 -4.63 7.56
N HIS A 704 -40.01 -4.59 6.27
CA HIS A 704 -38.71 -4.21 5.72
C HIS A 704 -38.72 -2.72 5.34
N TYR A 705 -37.58 -2.03 5.42
CA TYR A 705 -37.53 -0.57 5.29
C TYR A 705 -36.60 -0.11 4.16
N ILE A 706 -37.10 0.77 3.31
CA ILE A 706 -36.34 1.47 2.28
C ILE A 706 -36.43 2.99 2.53
N ARG A 707 -35.27 3.63 2.65
CA ARG A 707 -35.12 5.08 2.91
C ARG A 707 -34.53 5.75 1.67
N CYS A 708 -35.38 6.41 0.90
CA CYS A 708 -35.07 7.08 -0.35
C CYS A 708 -34.58 8.52 -0.09
N VAL A 709 -33.38 8.87 -0.56
CA VAL A 709 -32.69 10.14 -0.30
C VAL A 709 -32.50 10.95 -1.60
N LYS A 710 -32.82 12.24 -1.55
CA LYS A 710 -32.64 13.20 -2.66
C LYS A 710 -31.24 13.86 -2.52
N PRO A 711 -30.26 13.59 -3.40
CA PRO A 711 -28.88 14.04 -3.18
C PRO A 711 -28.70 15.54 -3.32
N ASN A 712 -29.51 16.24 -4.12
CA ASN A 712 -29.45 17.69 -4.29
C ASN A 712 -30.82 18.28 -4.63
N ASN A 713 -30.98 19.59 -4.42
CA ASN A 713 -32.23 20.30 -4.76
C ASN A 713 -32.27 20.87 -6.19
N LEU A 714 -31.19 20.77 -6.96
CA LEU A 714 -31.11 21.21 -8.36
C LEU A 714 -31.68 20.20 -9.36
N LEU A 715 -32.01 18.98 -8.90
CA LEU A 715 -32.50 17.86 -9.72
C LEU A 715 -31.49 17.37 -10.77
N GLN A 716 -30.19 17.56 -10.52
CA GLN A 716 -29.11 17.19 -11.43
C GLN A 716 -28.42 15.88 -11.02
N PRO A 717 -27.96 15.04 -11.96
CA PRO A 717 -27.14 13.88 -11.64
C PRO A 717 -25.75 14.28 -11.12
N THR A 718 -25.06 13.37 -10.46
CA THR A 718 -23.68 13.49 -9.91
C THR A 718 -23.45 14.56 -8.82
N VAL A 719 -24.37 15.51 -8.62
CA VAL A 719 -24.27 16.53 -7.55
C VAL A 719 -24.78 15.97 -6.22
N PHE A 720 -23.96 16.02 -5.18
CA PHE A 720 -24.29 15.59 -3.82
C PHE A 720 -24.16 16.77 -2.84
N ASP A 721 -25.27 17.15 -2.20
CA ASP A 721 -25.40 18.25 -1.25
C ASP A 721 -25.35 17.68 0.18
N ASN A 722 -24.17 17.77 0.81
CA ASN A 722 -23.90 17.25 2.14
C ASN A 722 -24.91 17.72 3.19
N ALA A 723 -25.29 19.01 3.18
CA ALA A 723 -26.19 19.58 4.18
C ALA A 723 -27.63 19.08 4.00
N ASN A 724 -28.11 19.02 2.77
CA ASN A 724 -29.43 18.50 2.41
C ASN A 724 -29.55 16.98 2.66
N VAL A 725 -28.51 16.20 2.34
CA VAL A 725 -28.48 14.76 2.63
C VAL A 725 -28.40 14.51 4.14
N LEU A 726 -27.58 15.24 4.88
CA LEU A 726 -27.49 15.11 6.34
C LEU A 726 -28.81 15.49 7.02
N HIS A 727 -29.52 16.52 6.52
CA HIS A 727 -30.88 16.82 6.99
C HIS A 727 -31.84 15.65 6.74
N GLN A 728 -31.82 15.04 5.56
CA GLN A 728 -32.65 13.87 5.22
C GLN A 728 -32.30 12.61 6.01
N LEU A 729 -31.04 12.42 6.42
CA LEU A 729 -30.64 11.29 7.27
C LEU A 729 -31.15 11.44 8.70
N ARG A 730 -31.29 12.69 9.19
CA ARG A 730 -31.94 13.06 10.45
C ARG A 730 -33.48 12.95 10.33
N SER A 731 -34.09 13.59 9.32
CA SER A 731 -35.56 13.57 9.12
C SER A 731 -36.11 12.23 8.59
N GLY A 732 -35.24 11.35 8.09
CA GLY A 732 -35.55 9.97 7.73
C GLY A 732 -35.36 8.96 8.87
N GLY A 733 -34.92 9.38 10.06
CA GLY A 733 -34.70 8.49 11.20
C GLY A 733 -33.57 7.47 11.02
N VAL A 734 -32.68 7.69 10.04
CA VAL A 734 -31.57 6.77 9.73
C VAL A 734 -30.51 6.86 10.81
N LEU A 735 -30.17 8.09 11.23
CA LEU A 735 -29.19 8.33 12.29
C LEU A 735 -29.72 7.86 13.65
N GLU A 736 -31.04 7.87 13.85
CA GLU A 736 -31.71 7.37 15.06
C GLU A 736 -31.62 5.84 15.15
N ALA A 737 -31.90 5.12 14.06
CA ALA A 737 -31.67 3.67 14.00
C ALA A 737 -30.19 3.30 14.19
N ILE A 738 -29.28 4.10 13.62
CA ILE A 738 -27.84 3.98 13.83
C ILE A 738 -27.47 4.21 15.30
N ARG A 739 -28.00 5.25 15.95
CA ARG A 739 -27.78 5.53 17.39
C ARG A 739 -28.31 4.39 18.28
N VAL A 740 -29.48 3.83 17.95
CA VAL A 740 -30.02 2.63 18.63
C VAL A 740 -29.05 1.44 18.51
N LYS A 741 -28.56 1.14 17.30
CA LYS A 741 -27.53 0.10 17.11
C LYS A 741 -26.23 0.41 17.87
N CYS A 742 -25.76 1.66 17.86
CA CYS A 742 -24.54 2.09 18.57
C CYS A 742 -24.64 1.94 20.09
N ALA A 743 -25.83 2.15 20.67
CA ALA A 743 -26.09 1.96 22.09
C ALA A 743 -26.32 0.48 22.47
N GLY A 744 -26.62 -0.38 21.49
CA GLY A 744 -26.48 -1.83 21.57
C GLY A 744 -25.05 -2.29 21.27
N TYR A 745 -24.92 -3.35 20.46
CA TYR A 745 -23.67 -3.90 19.96
C TYR A 745 -23.60 -3.71 18.43
N PRO A 746 -23.23 -2.51 17.93
CA PRO A 746 -23.39 -2.15 16.51
C PRO A 746 -22.57 -3.02 15.56
N THR A 747 -21.46 -3.55 16.04
CA THR A 747 -20.52 -4.34 15.23
C THR A 747 -20.51 -5.77 15.73
N ASN A 748 -21.20 -6.65 14.99
CA ASN A 748 -21.12 -8.10 15.20
C ASN A 748 -20.37 -8.79 14.04
N ARG A 749 -19.65 -9.87 14.36
CA ARG A 749 -18.81 -10.65 13.44
C ARG A 749 -18.92 -12.13 13.75
N THR A 750 -18.96 -12.99 12.75
CA THR A 750 -18.78 -14.43 12.98
C THR A 750 -17.41 -14.70 13.61
N PHE A 751 -17.28 -15.77 14.40
CA PHE A 751 -15.98 -16.10 15.01
C PHE A 751 -14.86 -16.26 13.97
N ILE A 752 -15.17 -16.80 12.79
CA ILE A 752 -14.23 -17.00 11.68
C ILE A 752 -13.74 -15.64 11.13
N GLU A 753 -14.62 -14.68 10.87
CA GLU A 753 -14.23 -13.32 10.45
C GLU A 753 -13.34 -12.64 11.50
N PHE A 754 -13.73 -12.73 12.76
CA PHE A 754 -13.03 -12.07 13.86
C PHE A 754 -11.61 -12.63 14.05
N LEU A 755 -11.48 -13.96 14.09
CA LEU A 755 -10.17 -14.63 14.20
C LEU A 755 -9.29 -14.30 13.00
N ASN A 756 -9.80 -14.39 11.76
CA ASN A 756 -9.01 -14.11 10.56
C ASN A 756 -8.45 -12.68 10.53
N ARG A 757 -9.17 -11.68 11.08
CA ARG A 757 -8.68 -10.28 11.19
C ARG A 757 -7.70 -10.09 12.35
N PHE A 758 -7.96 -10.70 13.52
CA PHE A 758 -7.31 -10.31 14.78
C PHE A 758 -6.40 -11.36 15.43
N ILE A 759 -6.23 -12.56 14.88
CA ILE A 759 -5.35 -13.60 15.46
C ILE A 759 -3.88 -13.14 15.61
N ILE A 760 -3.43 -12.16 14.80
CA ILE A 760 -2.12 -11.50 14.96
C ILE A 760 -1.94 -10.78 16.33
N LEU A 761 -3.02 -10.45 17.02
CA LEU A 761 -3.00 -9.89 18.37
C LEU A 761 -2.71 -10.94 19.46
N ALA A 762 -3.04 -12.21 19.18
CA ALA A 762 -2.83 -13.36 20.05
C ALA A 762 -2.28 -14.58 19.27
N PRO A 763 -1.04 -14.50 18.74
CA PRO A 763 -0.42 -15.59 17.96
C PRO A 763 -0.08 -16.83 18.80
N GLU A 764 -0.41 -16.84 20.09
CA GLU A 764 -0.43 -18.02 20.96
C GLU A 764 -1.60 -18.95 20.63
N ILE A 765 -2.72 -18.43 20.11
CA ILE A 765 -3.88 -19.23 19.67
C ILE A 765 -3.49 -20.20 18.54
N LEU A 766 -2.60 -19.77 17.62
CA LEU A 766 -2.06 -20.59 16.52
C LEU A 766 -1.23 -21.81 16.99
N LYS A 767 -1.05 -22.02 18.30
CA LYS A 767 -0.23 -23.11 18.88
C LYS A 767 -1.06 -24.25 19.47
N GLY A 768 -2.39 -24.17 19.42
CA GLY A 768 -3.29 -25.20 19.92
C GLY A 768 -4.63 -25.17 19.21
N GLU A 769 -5.38 -26.25 19.33
CA GLU A 769 -6.77 -26.32 18.88
C GLU A 769 -7.65 -25.76 20.00
N TYR A 770 -8.34 -24.66 19.69
CA TYR A 770 -9.24 -23.96 20.62
C TYR A 770 -10.60 -23.77 19.94
N GLU A 771 -11.68 -23.95 20.70
CA GLU A 771 -13.02 -23.56 20.27
C GLU A 771 -13.06 -22.09 19.87
N ALA A 772 -13.84 -21.77 18.83
CA ALA A 772 -13.74 -20.47 18.15
C ALA A 772 -14.21 -19.30 19.02
N ASP A 773 -15.15 -19.52 19.94
CA ASP A 773 -15.61 -18.56 20.95
C ASP A 773 -14.51 -18.28 21.99
N VAL A 774 -13.85 -19.33 22.50
CA VAL A 774 -12.73 -19.24 23.46
C VAL A 774 -11.55 -18.48 22.85
N ALA A 775 -11.23 -18.77 21.59
CA ALA A 775 -10.20 -18.06 20.84
C ALA A 775 -10.56 -16.57 20.65
N CYS A 776 -11.80 -16.23 20.31
CA CYS A 776 -12.26 -14.84 20.22
C CYS A 776 -12.18 -14.13 21.58
N LYS A 777 -12.64 -14.80 22.65
CA LYS A 777 -12.60 -14.29 24.03
C LYS A 777 -11.18 -13.96 24.47
N TRP A 778 -10.23 -14.85 24.21
CA TRP A 778 -8.84 -14.66 24.60
C TRP A 778 -8.19 -13.45 23.91
N ILE A 779 -8.51 -13.17 22.64
CA ILE A 779 -8.04 -11.93 21.96
C ILE A 779 -8.53 -10.68 22.72
N LEU A 780 -9.81 -10.64 23.10
CA LEU A 780 -10.45 -9.50 23.74
C LEU A 780 -9.91 -9.28 25.16
N GLU A 781 -9.84 -10.35 25.97
CA GLU A 781 -9.27 -10.32 27.32
C GLU A 781 -7.78 -9.93 27.31
N LYS A 782 -7.00 -10.40 26.33
CA LYS A 782 -5.58 -10.05 26.18
C LYS A 782 -5.36 -8.58 25.81
N LYS A 783 -6.38 -7.85 25.34
CA LYS A 783 -6.36 -6.39 25.14
C LYS A 783 -7.00 -5.59 26.26
N GLY A 784 -7.69 -6.23 27.20
CA GLY A 784 -8.35 -5.57 28.32
C GLY A 784 -9.65 -4.85 27.94
N LEU A 785 -10.23 -5.18 26.78
CA LEU A 785 -11.52 -4.63 26.33
C LEU A 785 -12.64 -5.02 27.31
N THR A 786 -13.48 -4.05 27.69
CA THR A 786 -14.57 -4.27 28.65
C THR A 786 -15.94 -4.02 28.02
N GLY A 787 -16.93 -4.86 28.32
CA GLY A 787 -18.32 -4.66 27.87
C GLY A 787 -18.62 -5.11 26.44
N TYR A 788 -17.73 -5.91 25.84
CA TYR A 788 -18.08 -6.77 24.70
C TYR A 788 -18.99 -7.93 25.16
N GLN A 789 -19.59 -8.63 24.22
CA GLN A 789 -20.31 -9.89 24.46
C GLN A 789 -19.92 -10.96 23.42
N ILE A 790 -20.19 -12.22 23.75
CA ILE A 790 -19.99 -13.39 22.89
C ILE A 790 -21.30 -14.15 22.86
N GLY A 791 -21.86 -14.32 21.67
CA GLY A 791 -23.06 -15.11 21.43
C GLY A 791 -22.74 -16.57 21.14
N LYS A 792 -23.67 -17.26 20.46
CA LYS A 792 -23.50 -18.65 20.01
C LYS A 792 -22.69 -18.77 18.72
N SER A 793 -22.73 -17.76 17.85
CA SER A 793 -22.08 -17.79 16.53
C SER A 793 -21.24 -16.55 16.21
N LYS A 794 -21.36 -15.49 17.01
CA LYS A 794 -20.74 -14.19 16.76
C LYS A 794 -20.11 -13.55 18.00
N VAL A 795 -19.09 -12.73 17.76
CA VAL A 795 -18.60 -11.70 18.69
C VAL A 795 -19.45 -10.44 18.52
N PHE A 796 -19.82 -9.81 19.63
CA PHE A 796 -20.60 -8.57 19.68
C PHE A 796 -19.81 -7.47 20.38
N LEU A 797 -19.49 -6.39 19.65
CA LEU A 797 -18.66 -5.28 20.13
C LEU A 797 -19.46 -3.98 20.25
N ARG A 798 -19.07 -3.13 21.19
CA ARG A 798 -19.58 -1.76 21.35
C ARG A 798 -18.93 -0.82 20.34
N ALA A 799 -19.57 0.33 20.09
CA ALA A 799 -19.03 1.38 19.21
C ALA A 799 -17.58 1.75 19.59
N GLY A 800 -16.69 1.84 18.61
CA GLY A 800 -15.26 2.17 18.80
C GLY A 800 -14.35 0.98 19.15
N GLN A 801 -14.86 -0.11 19.74
CA GLN A 801 -14.01 -1.26 20.14
C GLN A 801 -13.36 -1.99 18.95
N MET A 802 -14.01 -1.98 17.78
CA MET A 802 -13.41 -2.48 16.54
C MET A 802 -12.19 -1.64 16.14
N ALA A 803 -12.30 -0.31 16.21
CA ALA A 803 -11.20 0.60 15.89
C ALA A 803 -10.04 0.51 16.91
N GLU A 804 -10.33 0.24 18.18
CA GLU A 804 -9.31 -0.04 19.21
C GLU A 804 -8.52 -1.33 18.88
N LEU A 805 -9.21 -2.40 18.48
CA LEU A 805 -8.58 -3.64 18.00
C LEU A 805 -7.73 -3.43 16.74
N ASP A 806 -8.20 -2.62 15.79
CA ASP A 806 -7.43 -2.28 14.59
C ASP A 806 -6.22 -1.38 14.90
N ALA A 807 -6.35 -0.39 15.80
CA ALA A 807 -5.21 0.40 16.28
C ALA A 807 -4.16 -0.47 16.99
N HIS A 808 -4.59 -1.50 17.75
CA HIS A 808 -3.69 -2.52 18.27
C HIS A 808 -3.00 -3.34 17.16
N ARG A 809 -3.74 -3.74 16.12
CA ARG A 809 -3.26 -4.55 14.98
C ARG A 809 -2.24 -3.77 14.15
N THR A 810 -2.55 -2.54 13.78
CA THR A 810 -1.70 -1.69 12.94
C THR A 810 -0.42 -1.27 13.67
N ARG A 811 -0.45 -1.13 15.01
CA ARG A 811 0.77 -1.03 15.83
C ARG A 811 1.64 -2.28 15.78
N VAL A 812 1.07 -3.48 15.94
CA VAL A 812 1.82 -4.76 15.86
C VAL A 812 2.43 -4.96 14.46
N LEU A 813 1.69 -4.63 13.41
CA LEU A 813 2.18 -4.64 12.02
C LEU A 813 3.34 -3.65 11.82
N GLY A 814 3.22 -2.43 12.35
CA GLY A 814 4.29 -1.43 12.31
C GLY A 814 5.56 -1.85 13.08
N GLU A 815 5.43 -2.55 14.19
CA GLU A 815 6.56 -3.14 14.93
C GLU A 815 7.23 -4.28 14.17
N ALA A 816 6.45 -5.18 13.58
CA ALA A 816 6.97 -6.27 12.73
C ALA A 816 7.70 -5.72 11.49
N ALA A 817 7.13 -4.73 10.80
CA ALA A 817 7.76 -4.05 9.68
C ALA A 817 9.09 -3.39 10.08
N ARG A 818 9.14 -2.71 11.24
CA ARG A 818 10.36 -2.10 11.79
C ARG A 818 11.44 -3.15 12.09
N MET A 819 11.06 -4.31 12.61
CA MET A 819 11.98 -5.42 12.88
C MET A 819 12.57 -5.98 11.58
N ILE A 820 11.73 -6.26 10.57
CA ILE A 820 12.16 -6.76 9.25
C ILE A 820 13.11 -5.75 8.58
N GLN A 821 12.73 -4.47 8.55
CA GLN A 821 13.58 -3.39 8.01
C GLN A 821 14.92 -3.30 8.75
N GLY A 822 14.92 -3.43 10.08
CA GLY A 822 16.14 -3.44 10.91
C GLY A 822 17.08 -4.61 10.54
N GLN A 823 16.56 -5.82 10.39
CA GLN A 823 17.35 -6.99 10.01
C GLN A 823 17.90 -6.87 8.57
N VAL A 824 17.08 -6.42 7.62
CA VAL A 824 17.52 -6.20 6.22
C VAL A 824 18.61 -5.13 6.14
N ARG A 825 18.43 -3.98 6.80
CA ARG A 825 19.44 -2.90 6.86
C ARG A 825 20.74 -3.40 7.51
N THR A 826 20.64 -4.20 8.57
CA THR A 826 21.79 -4.81 9.27
C THR A 826 22.54 -5.78 8.36
N ARG A 827 21.83 -6.67 7.65
CA ARG A 827 22.42 -7.62 6.70
C ARG A 827 23.18 -6.90 5.58
N LEU A 828 22.55 -5.95 4.90
CA LEU A 828 23.14 -5.18 3.81
C LEU A 828 24.39 -4.39 4.27
N THR A 829 24.34 -3.82 5.48
CA THR A 829 25.47 -3.08 6.06
C THR A 829 26.63 -4.01 6.43
N ARG A 830 26.34 -5.16 7.03
CA ARG A 830 27.34 -6.20 7.37
C ARG A 830 28.02 -6.75 6.12
N GLU A 831 27.28 -6.97 5.05
CA GLU A 831 27.79 -7.44 3.75
C GLU A 831 28.76 -6.42 3.12
N ARG A 832 28.35 -5.15 3.03
CA ARG A 832 29.21 -4.04 2.57
C ARG A 832 30.49 -3.92 3.41
N TYR A 833 30.38 -4.01 4.74
CA TYR A 833 31.54 -3.97 5.64
C TYR A 833 32.49 -5.16 5.43
N VAL A 834 31.98 -6.38 5.27
CA VAL A 834 32.81 -7.57 5.00
C VAL A 834 33.52 -7.45 3.66
N LEU A 835 32.87 -6.94 2.62
CA LEU A 835 33.49 -6.66 1.31
C LEU A 835 34.64 -5.64 1.45
N MET A 836 34.38 -4.50 2.08
CA MET A 836 35.37 -3.44 2.32
C MET A 836 36.57 -3.93 3.14
N ARG A 837 36.32 -4.75 4.18
CA ARG A 837 37.38 -5.38 4.99
C ARG A 837 38.22 -6.36 4.17
N ARG A 838 37.61 -7.19 3.32
CA ARG A 838 38.34 -8.13 2.43
C ARG A 838 39.26 -7.38 1.48
N ALA A 839 38.75 -6.35 0.78
CA ALA A 839 39.55 -5.53 -0.12
C ALA A 839 40.71 -4.83 0.62
N SER A 840 40.44 -4.26 1.80
CA SER A 840 41.47 -3.62 2.64
C SER A 840 42.59 -4.58 3.03
N VAL A 841 42.26 -5.81 3.44
CA VAL A 841 43.26 -6.84 3.80
C VAL A 841 44.07 -7.28 2.57
N GLN A 842 43.46 -7.42 1.40
CA GLN A 842 44.17 -7.76 0.15
C GLN A 842 45.18 -6.67 -0.25
N ILE A 843 44.78 -5.39 -0.19
CA ILE A 843 45.68 -4.24 -0.45
C ILE A 843 46.85 -4.24 0.54
N GLN A 844 46.57 -4.38 1.84
CA GLN A 844 47.63 -4.44 2.86
C GLN A 844 48.58 -5.64 2.68
N ALA A 845 48.06 -6.81 2.29
CA ALA A 845 48.87 -8.00 2.06
C ALA A 845 49.83 -7.81 0.86
N ASN A 846 49.34 -7.23 -0.24
CA ASN A 846 50.17 -6.88 -1.39
C ASN A 846 51.20 -5.78 -1.06
N TRP A 847 50.84 -4.81 -0.21
CA TRP A 847 51.78 -3.79 0.25
C TRP A 847 52.91 -4.38 1.11
N ARG A 848 52.57 -5.25 2.08
CA ARG A 848 53.55 -6.00 2.89
C ARG A 848 54.48 -6.87 2.02
N ARG A 849 53.93 -7.55 1.00
CA ARG A 849 54.70 -8.31 -0.01
C ARG A 849 55.68 -7.42 -0.78
N ASN A 850 55.26 -6.23 -1.21
CA ASN A 850 56.11 -5.28 -1.94
C ASN A 850 57.28 -4.79 -1.07
N ILE A 851 57.01 -4.41 0.19
CA ILE A 851 58.05 -4.02 1.16
C ILE A 851 59.06 -5.15 1.36
N ALA A 852 58.61 -6.38 1.64
CA ALA A 852 59.49 -7.54 1.81
C ALA A 852 60.31 -7.84 0.54
N GLY A 853 59.71 -7.69 -0.64
CA GLY A 853 60.40 -7.84 -1.92
C GLY A 853 61.52 -6.80 -2.12
N ASN A 854 61.31 -5.55 -1.69
CA ASN A 854 62.31 -4.49 -1.82
C ASN A 854 63.44 -4.62 -0.78
N ILE A 855 63.14 -5.08 0.44
CA ILE A 855 64.17 -5.46 1.44
C ILE A 855 65.04 -6.61 0.89
N CYS A 856 64.43 -7.65 0.34
CA CYS A 856 65.15 -8.77 -0.28
C CYS A 856 66.04 -8.33 -1.46
N LYS A 857 65.57 -7.39 -2.31
CA LYS A 857 66.41 -6.78 -3.36
C LYS A 857 67.62 -6.03 -2.79
N HIS A 858 67.48 -5.33 -1.66
CA HIS A 858 68.59 -4.66 -0.99
C HIS A 858 69.61 -5.67 -0.44
N MET A 859 69.17 -6.66 0.33
CA MET A 859 70.05 -7.71 0.88
C MET A 859 70.82 -8.45 -0.23
N ARG A 860 70.17 -8.76 -1.36
CA ARG A 860 70.84 -9.38 -2.52
C ARG A 860 71.90 -8.49 -3.16
N ARG A 861 71.68 -7.16 -3.21
CA ARG A 861 72.69 -6.19 -3.69
C ARG A 861 73.88 -6.09 -2.75
N GLU A 862 73.64 -6.07 -1.44
CA GLU A 862 74.70 -6.06 -0.42
C GLU A 862 75.53 -7.35 -0.44
N GLU A 863 74.88 -8.52 -0.50
CA GLU A 863 75.57 -9.80 -0.70
C GLU A 863 76.42 -9.82 -1.97
N ALA A 864 75.89 -9.32 -3.10
CA ALA A 864 76.62 -9.26 -4.36
C ALA A 864 77.86 -8.36 -4.24
N ALA A 865 77.71 -7.17 -3.64
CA ALA A 865 78.84 -6.27 -3.38
C ALA A 865 79.90 -6.92 -2.48
N ILE A 866 79.50 -7.60 -1.40
CA ILE A 866 80.41 -8.32 -0.50
C ILE A 866 81.12 -9.48 -1.24
N LYS A 867 80.41 -10.23 -2.09
CA LYS A 867 80.97 -11.31 -2.91
C LYS A 867 82.03 -10.78 -3.91
N ILE A 868 81.75 -9.66 -4.57
CA ILE A 868 82.70 -8.97 -5.47
C ILE A 868 83.92 -8.49 -4.69
N GLN A 869 83.74 -7.73 -3.60
CA GLN A 869 84.83 -7.22 -2.77
C GLN A 869 85.71 -8.35 -2.20
N LYS A 870 85.11 -9.44 -1.72
CA LYS A 870 85.81 -10.64 -1.23
C LYS A 870 86.70 -11.27 -2.31
N ASN A 871 86.15 -11.44 -3.52
CA ASN A 871 86.88 -12.05 -4.63
C ASN A 871 88.04 -11.18 -5.12
N LEU A 872 87.84 -9.86 -5.20
CA LEU A 872 88.88 -8.91 -5.58
C LEU A 872 90.01 -8.86 -4.54
N ARG A 873 89.69 -8.75 -3.24
CA ARG A 873 90.68 -8.83 -2.14
C ARG A 873 91.48 -10.15 -2.19
N ARG A 874 90.82 -11.27 -2.47
CA ARG A 874 91.46 -12.60 -2.63
C ARG A 874 92.42 -12.64 -3.83
N GLN A 875 92.08 -12.02 -4.96
CA GLN A 875 92.94 -12.00 -6.14
C GLN A 875 94.22 -11.17 -5.90
N VAL A 876 94.09 -9.99 -5.28
CA VAL A 876 95.24 -9.12 -4.92
C VAL A 876 96.23 -9.89 -4.03
N ALA A 877 95.78 -10.41 -2.89
CA ALA A 877 96.65 -11.16 -1.97
C ALA A 877 97.28 -12.42 -2.62
N LYS A 878 96.56 -13.10 -3.53
CA LYS A 878 97.11 -14.25 -4.28
C LYS A 878 98.23 -13.82 -5.24
N LYS A 879 98.12 -12.64 -5.87
CA LYS A 879 99.14 -12.07 -6.77
C LYS A 879 100.42 -11.73 -6.01
N GLU A 880 100.30 -11.02 -4.89
CA GLU A 880 101.41 -10.61 -4.01
C GLU A 880 102.17 -11.82 -3.43
N TYR A 881 101.43 -12.82 -2.91
CA TYR A 881 102.04 -14.06 -2.43
C TYR A 881 102.72 -14.85 -3.56
N GLY A 882 102.14 -14.86 -4.76
CA GLY A 882 102.73 -15.49 -5.94
C GLY A 882 104.09 -14.89 -6.33
N GLN A 883 104.18 -13.56 -6.34
CA GLN A 883 105.44 -12.83 -6.60
C GLN A 883 106.50 -13.14 -5.51
N THR A 884 106.09 -13.09 -4.25
CA THR A 884 106.97 -13.39 -3.10
C THR A 884 107.51 -14.82 -3.16
N LYS A 885 106.65 -15.80 -3.46
CA LYS A 885 107.03 -17.21 -3.63
C LYS A 885 108.01 -17.40 -4.80
N SER A 886 107.77 -16.76 -5.94
CA SER A 886 108.67 -16.86 -7.11
C SER A 886 110.07 -16.32 -6.79
N SER A 887 110.15 -15.17 -6.11
CA SER A 887 111.40 -14.57 -5.63
C SER A 887 112.15 -15.49 -4.68
N ALA A 888 111.45 -16.07 -3.69
CA ALA A 888 112.04 -17.01 -2.73
C ALA A 888 112.58 -18.30 -3.39
N VAL A 889 111.85 -18.88 -4.34
CA VAL A 889 112.30 -20.08 -5.08
C VAL A 889 113.54 -19.79 -5.92
N THR A 890 113.59 -18.63 -6.57
CA THR A 890 114.75 -18.18 -7.38
C THR A 890 116.00 -17.98 -6.50
N LEU A 891 115.83 -17.44 -5.30
CA LEU A 891 116.92 -17.25 -4.35
C LEU A 891 117.42 -18.61 -3.79
N GLN A 892 116.50 -19.54 -3.48
CA GLN A 892 116.83 -20.90 -3.03
C GLN A 892 117.58 -21.72 -4.08
N SER A 893 117.23 -21.62 -5.37
CA SER A 893 117.94 -22.36 -6.43
C SER A 893 119.38 -21.85 -6.62
N GLY A 894 119.59 -20.53 -6.54
CA GLY A 894 120.91 -19.91 -6.52
C GLY A 894 121.78 -20.42 -5.37
N VAL A 895 121.25 -20.43 -4.14
CA VAL A 895 121.98 -20.94 -2.95
C VAL A 895 122.32 -22.43 -3.10
N ARG A 896 121.39 -23.28 -3.56
CA ARG A 896 121.66 -24.71 -3.79
C ARG A 896 122.78 -24.93 -4.82
N THR A 897 122.78 -24.15 -5.90
CA THR A 897 123.85 -24.18 -6.92
C THR A 897 125.20 -23.76 -6.34
N MET A 898 125.23 -22.78 -5.44
CA MET A 898 126.46 -22.33 -4.77
C MET A 898 127.05 -23.43 -3.85
N VAL A 899 126.20 -24.10 -3.07
CA VAL A 899 126.64 -25.21 -2.18
C VAL A 899 127.25 -26.36 -2.99
N ALA A 900 126.58 -26.80 -4.06
CA ALA A 900 127.10 -27.88 -4.92
C ALA A 900 128.45 -27.52 -5.57
N ARG A 901 128.62 -26.27 -6.00
CA ARG A 901 129.90 -25.76 -6.54
C ARG A 901 131.01 -25.71 -5.49
N HIS A 902 130.69 -25.44 -4.22
CA HIS A 902 131.66 -25.47 -3.13
C HIS A 902 132.14 -26.90 -2.84
N GLU A 903 131.22 -27.86 -2.73
CA GLU A 903 131.54 -29.27 -2.46
C GLU A 903 132.40 -29.90 -3.58
N PHE A 904 132.09 -29.60 -4.85
CA PHE A 904 132.90 -30.02 -5.99
C PHE A 904 134.35 -29.50 -5.92
N ARG A 905 134.54 -28.22 -5.57
CA ARG A 905 135.87 -27.61 -5.39
C ARG A 905 136.67 -28.27 -4.26
N PHE A 906 136.01 -28.68 -3.17
CA PHE A 906 136.64 -29.43 -2.08
C PHE A 906 137.14 -30.80 -2.56
N LYS A 907 136.27 -31.58 -3.24
CA LYS A 907 136.62 -32.89 -3.81
C LYS A 907 137.78 -32.81 -4.82
N LEU A 908 137.88 -31.72 -5.59
CA LEU A 908 139.00 -31.49 -6.51
C LEU A 908 140.34 -31.31 -5.77
N LYS A 909 140.35 -30.48 -4.70
CA LYS A 909 141.55 -30.27 -3.87
C LYS A 909 142.03 -31.56 -3.20
N SER A 910 141.11 -32.38 -2.69
CA SER A 910 141.45 -33.68 -2.08
C SER A 910 142.11 -34.64 -3.08
N LYS A 911 141.61 -34.74 -4.32
CA LYS A 911 142.26 -35.57 -5.36
C LYS A 911 143.68 -35.10 -5.66
N ALA A 912 143.91 -33.80 -5.78
CA ALA A 912 145.24 -33.25 -6.06
C ALA A 912 146.26 -33.60 -4.94
N ALA A 913 145.84 -33.51 -3.67
CA ALA A 913 146.69 -33.88 -2.53
C ALA A 913 147.13 -35.36 -2.57
N THR A 914 146.22 -36.29 -2.90
CA THR A 914 146.52 -37.72 -2.99
C THR A 914 147.58 -38.02 -4.06
N VAL A 915 147.54 -37.36 -5.22
CA VAL A 915 148.53 -37.54 -6.30
C VAL A 915 149.93 -37.08 -5.86
N ILE A 916 150.04 -35.95 -5.18
CA ILE A 916 151.31 -35.44 -4.66
C ILE A 916 151.90 -36.40 -3.61
N GLN A 917 151.07 -36.93 -2.71
CA GLN A 917 151.50 -37.92 -1.71
C GLN A 917 151.99 -39.24 -2.34
N ALA A 918 151.41 -39.67 -3.46
CA ALA A 918 151.86 -40.87 -4.17
C ALA A 918 153.27 -40.70 -4.76
N TYR A 919 153.52 -39.56 -5.44
CA TYR A 919 154.83 -39.25 -6.03
C TYR A 919 155.96 -39.19 -4.98
N TRP A 920 155.70 -38.54 -3.83
CA TRP A 920 156.70 -38.45 -2.75
C TRP A 920 157.08 -39.82 -2.18
N ARG A 921 156.08 -40.71 -1.97
CA ARG A 921 156.30 -42.07 -1.48
C ARG A 921 157.17 -42.90 -2.44
N GLY A 922 156.96 -42.76 -3.75
CA GLY A 922 157.79 -43.40 -4.78
C GLY A 922 159.25 -42.94 -4.76
N TYR A 923 159.47 -41.62 -4.63
CA TYR A 923 160.83 -41.05 -4.58
C TYR A 923 161.65 -41.58 -3.38
N SER A 924 161.04 -41.67 -2.18
CA SER A 924 161.75 -42.12 -0.98
C SER A 924 162.29 -43.55 -1.13
N ALA A 925 161.49 -44.48 -1.65
CA ALA A 925 161.91 -45.87 -1.85
C ALA A 925 163.08 -45.99 -2.84
N ILE A 926 163.08 -45.19 -3.91
CA ILE A 926 164.16 -45.16 -4.91
C ILE A 926 165.46 -44.57 -4.32
N SER A 927 165.36 -43.57 -3.43
CA SER A 927 166.50 -43.02 -2.68
C SER A 927 167.22 -44.12 -1.89
N ASP A 928 166.47 -44.91 -1.13
CA ASP A 928 167.07 -45.79 -0.13
C ASP A 928 167.66 -47.06 -0.75
N TYR A 929 167.06 -47.57 -1.82
CA TYR A 929 167.68 -48.61 -2.66
C TYR A 929 169.03 -48.15 -3.24
N LYS A 930 169.12 -46.90 -3.75
CA LYS A 930 170.37 -46.36 -4.31
C LYS A 930 171.48 -46.23 -3.26
N LYS A 931 171.14 -45.86 -2.00
CA LYS A 931 172.11 -45.84 -0.87
C LYS A 931 172.66 -47.24 -0.59
N LEU A 932 171.78 -48.24 -0.48
CA LEU A 932 172.16 -49.62 -0.16
C LEU A 932 173.10 -50.24 -1.22
N LYS A 933 172.80 -50.04 -2.51
CA LYS A 933 173.64 -50.50 -3.64
C LYS A 933 175.04 -49.87 -3.65
N LYS A 934 175.18 -48.63 -3.16
CA LYS A 934 176.48 -47.94 -3.10
C LYS A 934 177.37 -48.46 -1.96
N ALA A 935 176.78 -48.89 -0.84
CA ALA A 935 177.51 -49.44 0.31
C ALA A 935 178.15 -50.81 0.02
N SER A 936 177.42 -51.73 -0.64
CA SER A 936 177.91 -53.08 -0.94
C SER A 936 179.10 -53.10 -1.92
N LEU A 937 179.11 -52.22 -2.92
CA LEU A 937 180.24 -52.04 -3.85
C LEU A 937 181.54 -51.63 -3.14
N VAL A 938 181.47 -50.72 -2.17
CA VAL A 938 182.64 -50.27 -1.39
C VAL A 938 183.25 -51.42 -0.56
N TYR A 939 182.40 -52.28 0.00
CA TYR A 939 182.83 -53.46 0.76
C TYR A 939 183.57 -54.48 -0.12
N GLN A 940 183.01 -54.83 -1.28
CA GLN A 940 183.60 -55.78 -2.22
C GLN A 940 184.99 -55.34 -2.72
N ASN A 941 185.14 -54.05 -3.05
CA ASN A 941 186.41 -53.50 -3.53
C ASN A 941 187.52 -53.53 -2.47
N ARG A 942 187.20 -53.25 -1.19
CA ARG A 942 188.16 -53.37 -0.08
C ARG A 942 188.66 -54.80 0.12
N LEU A 943 187.81 -55.81 -0.10
CA LEU A 943 188.17 -57.22 0.05
C LEU A 943 189.18 -57.65 -1.03
N ARG A 944 188.89 -57.36 -2.31
CA ARG A 944 189.79 -57.66 -3.44
C ARG A 944 191.16 -57.02 -3.27
N GLY A 945 191.21 -55.74 -2.89
CA GLY A 945 192.45 -55.01 -2.65
C GLY A 945 193.28 -55.49 -1.45
N ARG A 946 192.79 -56.42 -0.62
CA ARG A 946 193.55 -57.03 0.48
C ARG A 946 194.34 -58.27 0.06
N ILE A 947 193.94 -58.91 -1.05
CA ILE A 947 194.57 -60.13 -1.57
C ILE A 947 195.84 -59.78 -2.36
N ALA A 948 195.73 -58.90 -3.37
CA ALA A 948 196.85 -58.54 -4.26
C ALA A 948 198.11 -58.02 -3.53
N ARG A 949 197.91 -57.22 -2.47
CA ARG A 949 199.02 -56.66 -1.65
C ARG A 949 199.85 -57.71 -0.92
N LYS A 950 199.38 -58.97 -0.79
CA LYS A 950 200.16 -60.05 -0.17
C LYS A 950 201.12 -60.76 -1.14
N GLN A 951 200.89 -60.64 -2.45
CA GLN A 951 201.74 -61.25 -3.49
C GLN A 951 202.93 -60.34 -3.84
N LEU A 952 202.71 -59.02 -3.96
CA LEU A 952 203.74 -58.07 -4.41
C LEU A 952 205.02 -58.05 -3.53
N GLY A 953 204.88 -58.35 -2.23
CA GLY A 953 206.00 -58.41 -1.30
C GLY A 953 207.04 -59.50 -1.59
N GLN A 954 206.74 -60.48 -2.44
CA GLN A 954 207.67 -61.54 -2.83
C GLN A 954 208.56 -61.17 -4.03
N SER A 955 208.22 -60.13 -4.81
CA SER A 955 208.95 -59.79 -6.06
C SER A 955 210.06 -58.75 -5.86
N ASN A 956 209.86 -57.76 -4.99
CA ASN A 956 210.76 -56.60 -4.85
C ASN A 956 212.16 -56.90 -4.27
N GLN A 957 212.50 -58.17 -4.05
CA GLN A 957 213.85 -58.62 -3.73
C GLN A 957 214.65 -59.05 -4.98
N ALA A 958 213.99 -59.22 -6.13
CA ALA A 958 214.63 -59.53 -7.42
C ALA A 958 215.03 -58.27 -8.21
N ASP A 959 214.08 -57.34 -8.41
CA ASP A 959 214.18 -56.30 -9.45
C ASP A 959 214.95 -55.05 -9.01
N LYS A 960 216.02 -55.27 -8.26
CA LYS A 960 217.18 -54.37 -8.17
C LYS A 960 218.16 -54.60 -9.32
N LYS A 961 217.65 -55.12 -10.44
CA LYS A 961 218.39 -55.89 -11.46
C LYS A 961 217.89 -55.60 -12.88
N LYS A 962 218.08 -54.33 -13.30
CA LYS A 962 217.85 -53.77 -14.65
C LYS A 962 216.42 -53.29 -14.95
N GLU A 963 216.19 -52.27 -15.78
CA GLU A 963 217.09 -51.19 -16.25
C GLU A 963 216.29 -49.92 -16.57
N THR A 964 217.00 -48.80 -16.72
CA THR A 964 216.50 -47.47 -17.05
C THR A 964 216.11 -47.30 -18.53
N VAL A 965 215.49 -46.15 -18.84
CA VAL A 965 215.58 -45.45 -20.16
C VAL A 965 214.73 -46.10 -21.30
N HIS A 966 214.17 -45.39 -22.30
CA HIS A 966 213.84 -43.96 -22.55
C HIS A 966 213.13 -43.95 -23.93
N GLU A 967 213.56 -43.08 -24.85
CA GLU A 967 213.99 -43.41 -26.23
C GLU A 967 213.51 -44.72 -26.89
N ARG A 968 213.04 -44.76 -28.14
CA ARG A 968 212.74 -43.73 -29.18
C ARG A 968 211.40 -44.18 -29.84
N GLU A 969 210.66 -43.45 -30.67
CA GLU A 969 211.01 -42.68 -31.88
C GLU A 969 209.86 -41.71 -32.25
N VAL A 970 210.16 -40.41 -32.41
CA VAL A 970 209.52 -39.53 -33.42
C VAL A 970 210.60 -38.56 -33.90
N GLU A 971 211.43 -39.01 -34.86
CA GLU A 971 212.42 -38.13 -35.51
C GLU A 971 212.61 -38.45 -37.00
N LEU A 972 211.62 -39.14 -37.61
CA LEU A 972 211.71 -39.59 -39.02
C LEU A 972 210.33 -39.66 -39.71
N SER A 973 209.62 -38.53 -39.77
CA SER A 973 208.46 -38.31 -40.67
C SER A 973 208.33 -36.83 -41.09
N ASN A 974 209.45 -36.11 -41.13
CA ASN A 974 209.47 -34.65 -41.12
C ASN A 974 209.58 -34.01 -42.51
N GLN A 975 208.98 -32.81 -42.61
CA GLN A 975 209.23 -31.67 -43.53
C GLN A 975 208.11 -31.36 -44.54
N VAL A 976 207.39 -30.23 -44.49
CA VAL A 976 207.27 -29.15 -43.47
C VAL A 976 205.83 -28.58 -43.53
N GLU A 977 205.23 -28.39 -42.34
CA GLU A 977 204.28 -27.35 -41.83
C GLU A 977 203.36 -26.54 -42.79
N GLU A 978 202.17 -26.07 -42.37
CA GLU A 978 201.56 -26.07 -41.02
C GLU A 978 200.30 -26.93 -40.96
N ALA A 979 200.21 -27.77 -39.91
CA ALA A 979 198.98 -28.41 -39.46
C ALA A 979 198.91 -28.34 -37.93
N VAL A 980 197.69 -28.16 -37.41
CA VAL A 980 197.22 -28.76 -36.15
C VAL A 980 195.77 -29.14 -36.42
N ASP A 981 195.54 -30.34 -36.94
CA ASP A 981 195.27 -31.59 -36.21
C ASP A 981 193.95 -31.57 -35.40
N MET A 982 192.98 -32.47 -35.60
CA MET A 982 192.96 -33.93 -35.84
C MET A 982 192.86 -34.73 -34.53
N SER A 983 192.33 -35.95 -34.66
CA SER A 983 192.44 -37.05 -33.69
C SER A 983 191.40 -37.13 -32.54
N CYS A 984 190.21 -37.60 -32.92
CA CYS A 984 189.78 -38.99 -32.64
C CYS A 984 188.97 -39.40 -31.39
N VAL A 985 188.13 -40.41 -31.68
CA VAL A 985 187.65 -41.54 -30.84
C VAL A 985 186.45 -41.24 -29.91
N LEU A 986 185.20 -41.67 -30.23
CA LEU A 986 184.65 -43.05 -30.43
C LEU A 986 184.59 -43.85 -29.09
N HIS A 987 183.71 -44.81 -28.78
CA HIS A 987 182.61 -45.57 -29.43
C HIS A 987 181.71 -46.19 -28.27
N SER A 988 180.61 -46.95 -28.41
CA SER A 988 179.80 -47.51 -29.53
C SER A 988 178.35 -47.84 -29.10
N GLU A 989 177.56 -48.26 -30.10
CA GLU A 989 176.33 -49.08 -30.22
C GLU A 989 176.28 -50.41 -29.42
N PRO A 990 175.16 -51.22 -29.44
CA PRO A 990 173.96 -51.24 -30.34
C PRO A 990 172.59 -51.21 -29.56
N SER A 991 171.37 -51.51 -30.06
CA SER A 991 170.87 -52.17 -31.31
C SER A 991 169.38 -51.82 -31.66
N ASP A 992 168.93 -52.27 -32.85
CA ASP A 992 167.60 -52.80 -33.30
C ASP A 992 166.27 -52.09 -32.86
N ASP A 993 165.38 -51.51 -33.70
CA ASP A 993 164.56 -51.97 -34.89
C ASP A 993 163.10 -52.38 -34.52
N ALA A 994 162.01 -52.14 -35.28
CA ALA A 994 161.74 -51.35 -36.51
C ALA A 994 160.20 -51.10 -36.76
N GLU A 995 159.85 -50.11 -37.62
CA GLU A 995 158.68 -49.87 -38.55
C GLU A 995 157.24 -50.39 -38.30
N THR A 996 156.10 -49.93 -38.89
CA THR A 996 155.67 -49.02 -40.02
C THR A 996 154.47 -48.11 -39.54
N GLY A 997 153.56 -47.42 -40.27
CA GLY A 997 153.13 -47.22 -41.70
C GLY A 997 151.84 -46.32 -41.79
N ASP A 998 151.28 -46.01 -42.98
CA ASP A 998 150.10 -45.08 -43.21
C ASP A 998 149.30 -45.46 -44.53
N GLU A 999 148.36 -44.75 -45.22
CA GLU A 999 147.87 -43.33 -45.24
C GLU A 999 146.47 -43.09 -45.93
N HIS A 1000 145.92 -41.85 -45.83
CA HIS A 1000 144.98 -41.11 -46.73
C HIS A 1000 143.42 -41.38 -46.83
N TYR A 1001 142.72 -40.46 -47.54
CA TYR A 1001 141.24 -40.20 -47.71
C TYR A 1001 140.61 -40.78 -49.04
N PRO A 1002 139.34 -40.55 -49.54
CA PRO A 1002 138.19 -39.66 -49.15
C PRO A 1002 136.67 -40.12 -49.34
N LYS A 1003 135.70 -39.30 -48.84
CA LYS A 1003 134.25 -39.11 -49.26
C LYS A 1003 133.20 -40.26 -49.01
N ILE A 1004 131.84 -40.08 -48.98
CA ILE A 1004 130.88 -39.01 -49.43
C ILE A 1004 129.49 -39.01 -48.66
N PHE A 1005 128.82 -37.84 -48.47
CA PHE A 1005 127.33 -37.51 -48.34
C PHE A 1005 126.38 -38.31 -47.36
N ILE A 1006 125.20 -37.93 -46.77
CA ILE A 1006 124.26 -36.76 -46.52
C ILE A 1006 123.49 -37.07 -45.17
N ARG A 1007 122.45 -36.44 -44.54
CA ARG A 1007 121.44 -35.31 -44.59
C ARG A 1007 120.99 -35.06 -43.09
N ALA A 1008 120.29 -34.04 -42.52
CA ALA A 1008 119.25 -33.01 -42.83
C ALA A 1008 117.76 -33.48 -42.75
N ASP A 1009 116.77 -32.81 -42.09
CA ASP A 1009 116.76 -31.56 -41.26
C ASP A 1009 115.43 -31.23 -40.47
N SER A 1010 115.46 -30.33 -39.45
CA SER A 1010 114.38 -29.46 -38.82
C SER A 1010 113.02 -30.05 -38.29
N GLY A 1011 112.18 -29.46 -37.39
CA GLY A 1011 112.13 -28.26 -36.50
C GLY A 1011 110.84 -28.28 -35.59
N LEU A 1012 110.78 -27.80 -34.33
CA LEU A 1012 110.33 -26.47 -33.79
C LEU A 1012 108.80 -26.12 -33.93
N ASP A 1013 108.06 -25.47 -32.99
CA ASP A 1013 108.29 -25.07 -31.57
C ASP A 1013 106.97 -24.78 -30.72
N LYS A 1014 107.16 -24.32 -29.47
CA LYS A 1014 106.31 -23.71 -28.40
C LYS A 1014 105.39 -22.50 -28.80
N SER A 1015 104.46 -21.91 -28.00
CA SER A 1015 103.74 -22.22 -26.73
C SER A 1015 102.74 -21.09 -26.31
N PHE A 1016 101.70 -21.41 -25.49
CA PHE A 1016 101.07 -20.60 -24.40
C PHE A 1016 100.43 -19.20 -24.67
N VAL A 1017 99.21 -18.94 -24.11
CA VAL A 1017 98.77 -17.65 -23.46
C VAL A 1017 97.30 -17.70 -23.00
N MET A 1018 96.98 -16.94 -21.94
CA MET A 1018 95.66 -16.51 -21.40
C MET A 1018 95.79 -14.99 -21.09
N PRO A 1019 94.74 -14.13 -20.96
CA PRO A 1019 93.37 -14.39 -20.46
C PRO A 1019 92.27 -13.48 -21.12
N SER A 1020 91.23 -13.09 -20.34
CA SER A 1020 90.26 -11.97 -20.59
C SER A 1020 89.17 -12.20 -21.67
N GLU A 1021 87.98 -11.57 -21.66
CA GLU A 1021 87.29 -10.71 -20.66
C GLU A 1021 85.76 -10.59 -20.92
N GLN A 1022 85.05 -9.95 -19.96
CA GLN A 1022 83.80 -9.17 -20.15
C GLN A 1022 82.51 -9.89 -20.65
N SER A 1023 81.49 -9.07 -20.97
CA SER A 1023 80.04 -9.39 -20.95
C SER A 1023 79.26 -8.52 -21.94
N GLY A 1024 78.17 -9.04 -22.50
CA GLY A 1024 77.13 -8.23 -23.18
C GLY A 1024 76.39 -8.98 -24.29
N ASP A 1025 75.13 -9.32 -24.01
CA ASP A 1025 73.89 -9.20 -24.82
C ASP A 1025 73.84 -9.48 -26.35
N GLU A 1026 72.60 -9.62 -26.87
CA GLU A 1026 72.19 -9.74 -28.29
C GLU A 1026 72.56 -11.07 -29.02
N GLU A 1027 71.79 -11.65 -29.96
CA GLU A 1027 70.36 -11.51 -30.32
C GLU A 1027 69.83 -12.75 -31.11
N ILE A 1028 68.50 -12.92 -31.14
CA ILE A 1028 67.64 -13.44 -32.24
C ILE A 1028 67.68 -14.92 -32.74
N GLU A 1029 66.48 -15.34 -33.19
CA GLU A 1029 66.05 -16.44 -34.08
C GLU A 1029 65.69 -17.88 -33.59
N HIS A 1030 64.47 -18.23 -34.01
CA HIS A 1030 63.88 -19.54 -34.38
C HIS A 1030 64.84 -20.56 -35.05
N GLU A 1031 64.57 -21.87 -35.16
CA GLU A 1031 63.32 -22.65 -35.07
C GLU A 1031 63.57 -24.17 -34.89
N ARG A 1032 62.63 -24.92 -34.27
CA ARG A 1032 61.92 -26.07 -34.90
C ARG A 1032 61.03 -26.87 -33.94
N GLN A 1033 59.90 -27.33 -34.48
CA GLN A 1033 58.92 -28.18 -33.81
C GLN A 1033 59.37 -29.64 -33.79
N THR A 1034 59.10 -30.38 -32.72
CA THR A 1034 58.80 -31.83 -32.81
C THR A 1034 57.87 -32.23 -31.67
N LYS A 1035 56.76 -32.90 -31.98
CA LYS A 1035 55.88 -33.58 -31.01
C LYS A 1035 56.01 -35.09 -31.19
N HIS A 1036 56.43 -35.77 -30.13
CA HIS A 1036 56.17 -37.19 -29.83
C HIS A 1036 56.33 -37.29 -28.29
N SER A 1037 55.31 -37.66 -27.52
CA SER A 1037 54.81 -39.04 -27.25
C SER A 1037 55.78 -39.84 -26.36
N ILE A 1038 55.35 -40.80 -25.52
CA ILE A 1038 54.14 -41.63 -25.56
C ILE A 1038 53.90 -42.31 -24.18
N LEU A 1039 52.64 -42.67 -23.84
CA LEU A 1039 52.21 -43.63 -22.78
C LEU A 1039 52.51 -43.27 -21.28
N THR A 1040 51.79 -43.74 -20.24
CA THR A 1040 50.53 -44.54 -20.13
C THR A 1040 49.83 -44.35 -18.75
N GLU A 1041 48.69 -45.03 -18.57
CA GLU A 1041 48.02 -45.43 -17.30
C GLU A 1041 46.92 -44.49 -16.74
N ASP A 1042 45.73 -44.65 -17.35
CA ASP A 1042 44.46 -45.10 -16.74
C ASP A 1042 43.66 -44.27 -15.71
N GLY A 1043 42.32 -44.28 -15.89
CA GLY A 1043 41.36 -44.17 -14.77
C GLY A 1043 40.01 -43.46 -15.03
N THR A 1044 39.04 -44.14 -15.67
CA THR A 1044 37.57 -43.85 -15.72
C THR A 1044 37.10 -42.46 -16.23
N GLU A 1045 36.32 -42.31 -17.31
CA GLU A 1045 34.95 -42.82 -17.64
C GLU A 1045 33.80 -42.07 -16.92
N ASN A 1046 32.65 -41.71 -17.53
CA ASN A 1046 32.14 -41.94 -18.91
C ASN A 1046 31.13 -40.85 -19.34
N SER A 1047 31.04 -40.56 -20.65
CA SER A 1047 29.81 -40.04 -21.30
C SER A 1047 29.86 -40.13 -22.84
N ILE A 1048 29.17 -41.11 -23.42
CA ILE A 1048 28.84 -41.27 -24.86
C ILE A 1048 27.38 -41.83 -24.88
N VAL A 1049 26.52 -41.70 -25.90
CA VAL A 1049 26.49 -42.36 -27.23
C VAL A 1049 25.37 -41.72 -28.07
N LEU A 1050 25.53 -41.70 -29.41
CA LEU A 1050 24.54 -41.92 -30.49
C LEU A 1050 25.15 -41.39 -31.81
N GLU A 1051 25.98 -42.14 -32.52
CA GLU A 1051 25.69 -43.26 -33.45
C GLU A 1051 25.16 -42.86 -34.84
N SER A 1052 25.95 -43.16 -35.89
CA SER A 1052 25.48 -43.83 -37.11
C SER A 1052 26.66 -44.40 -37.93
N GLU A 1053 26.74 -45.73 -37.90
CA GLU A 1053 27.35 -46.74 -38.80
C GLU A 1053 28.22 -46.40 -40.05
N LYS A 1054 29.09 -47.36 -40.37
CA LYS A 1054 29.64 -47.64 -41.72
C LYS A 1054 29.45 -49.13 -42.05
N PRO A 1055 29.23 -49.51 -43.32
CA PRO A 1055 29.44 -50.89 -43.78
C PRO A 1055 30.91 -51.18 -44.16
N TYR A 1056 31.33 -52.42 -43.91
CA TYR A 1056 32.50 -53.07 -44.56
C TYR A 1056 32.12 -53.52 -46.00
N ASN A 1057 32.97 -54.02 -46.91
CA ASN A 1057 34.30 -54.66 -46.77
C ASN A 1057 35.10 -54.65 -48.11
N ASN A 1058 36.26 -55.34 -48.09
CA ASN A 1058 37.02 -55.91 -49.24
C ASN A 1058 38.04 -55.00 -49.97
N PHE A 1059 38.83 -55.65 -50.85
CA PHE A 1059 40.29 -55.47 -50.97
C PHE A 1059 40.81 -55.82 -52.39
N SER A 1060 42.04 -55.39 -52.70
CA SER A 1060 42.92 -55.81 -53.82
C SER A 1060 42.96 -55.01 -55.15
N VAL A 1061 43.97 -54.14 -55.25
CA VAL A 1061 45.01 -53.97 -56.31
C VAL A 1061 44.69 -54.11 -57.83
N VAL A 1062 45.36 -53.26 -58.65
CA VAL A 1062 45.89 -53.43 -60.05
C VAL A 1062 45.36 -52.48 -61.16
N SER A 1063 46.01 -51.30 -61.26
CA SER A 1063 46.53 -50.66 -62.49
C SER A 1063 45.67 -49.86 -63.52
N HIS A 1064 46.36 -48.87 -64.11
CA HIS A 1064 46.29 -48.32 -65.49
C HIS A 1064 45.16 -47.38 -65.99
N ILE A 1065 45.61 -46.14 -66.33
CA ILE A 1065 45.39 -45.39 -67.61
C ILE A 1065 44.18 -44.42 -67.76
N THR A 1066 44.52 -43.12 -67.66
CA THR A 1066 43.97 -41.89 -68.31
C THR A 1066 42.50 -41.43 -68.13
N ASN A 1067 42.37 -40.15 -67.77
CA ASN A 1067 41.16 -39.32 -67.76
C ASN A 1067 40.36 -39.36 -69.09
N PRO A 1068 39.03 -39.15 -69.05
CA PRO A 1068 38.52 -37.77 -69.16
C PRO A 1068 37.36 -37.46 -68.18
N ILE A 1069 36.53 -36.46 -68.51
CA ILE A 1069 35.41 -35.86 -67.73
C ILE A 1069 35.89 -34.85 -66.67
N ARG A 1070 35.49 -33.58 -66.85
CA ARG A 1070 35.83 -32.48 -65.93
C ARG A 1070 34.70 -31.49 -65.66
N ASP A 1071 33.54 -31.70 -66.28
CA ASP A 1071 32.47 -30.71 -66.36
C ASP A 1071 31.36 -30.95 -65.31
N THR A 1072 31.13 -32.22 -64.92
CA THR A 1072 30.14 -32.60 -63.89
C THR A 1072 30.52 -32.12 -62.48
N GLU A 1073 31.82 -32.04 -62.16
CA GLU A 1073 32.29 -31.45 -60.89
C GLU A 1073 32.01 -29.94 -60.84
N VAL A 1074 32.10 -29.24 -61.98
CA VAL A 1074 31.90 -27.78 -62.04
C VAL A 1074 30.44 -27.42 -61.79
N GLU A 1075 29.49 -28.11 -62.43
CA GLU A 1075 28.06 -27.88 -62.20
C GLU A 1075 27.67 -28.15 -60.73
N SER A 1076 28.15 -29.27 -60.17
CA SER A 1076 27.97 -29.62 -58.75
C SER A 1076 28.49 -28.52 -57.81
N LEU A 1077 29.72 -28.05 -58.02
CA LEU A 1077 30.33 -26.98 -57.23
C LEU A 1077 29.61 -25.64 -57.40
N THR A 1078 29.07 -25.32 -58.59
CA THR A 1078 28.26 -24.11 -58.75
C THR A 1078 26.95 -24.16 -57.97
N ALA A 1079 26.25 -25.31 -57.97
CA ALA A 1079 25.03 -25.50 -57.20
C ALA A 1079 25.29 -25.43 -55.68
N GLU A 1080 26.37 -26.04 -55.20
CA GLU A 1080 26.79 -25.95 -53.79
C GLU A 1080 27.15 -24.50 -53.40
N VAL A 1081 27.86 -23.77 -54.26
CA VAL A 1081 28.17 -22.34 -54.05
C VAL A 1081 26.92 -21.46 -54.05
N GLU A 1082 25.89 -21.76 -54.85
CA GLU A 1082 24.59 -21.05 -54.80
C GLU A 1082 23.83 -21.35 -53.50
N MET A 1083 23.79 -22.62 -53.07
CA MET A 1083 23.19 -23.02 -51.79
C MET A 1083 23.89 -22.37 -50.59
N LEU A 1084 25.23 -22.31 -50.61
CA LEU A 1084 26.04 -21.64 -49.58
C LEU A 1084 25.82 -20.11 -49.58
N LYS A 1085 25.63 -19.46 -50.73
CA LYS A 1085 25.23 -18.04 -50.81
C LYS A 1085 23.84 -17.83 -50.20
N ALA A 1086 22.88 -18.71 -50.47
CA ALA A 1086 21.54 -18.61 -49.90
C ALA A 1086 21.56 -18.75 -48.36
N LEU A 1087 22.28 -19.74 -47.84
CA LEU A 1087 22.50 -19.92 -46.40
C LEU A 1087 23.21 -18.71 -45.76
N LEU A 1088 24.20 -18.13 -46.43
CA LEU A 1088 24.90 -16.92 -45.97
C LEU A 1088 23.96 -15.70 -45.88
N VAL A 1089 22.99 -15.57 -46.79
CA VAL A 1089 21.97 -14.51 -46.75
C VAL A 1089 20.99 -14.72 -45.59
N VAL A 1090 20.52 -15.95 -45.39
CA VAL A 1090 19.62 -16.30 -44.27
C VAL A 1090 20.29 -16.04 -42.92
N GLU A 1091 21.54 -16.49 -42.72
CA GLU A 1091 22.20 -16.32 -41.42
C GLU A 1091 22.66 -14.86 -41.19
N LYS A 1092 22.90 -14.08 -42.26
CA LYS A 1092 23.01 -12.61 -42.14
C LYS A 1092 21.71 -11.96 -41.66
N GLN A 1093 20.55 -12.31 -42.24
CA GLN A 1093 19.27 -11.79 -41.76
C GLN A 1093 19.00 -12.19 -40.31
N ARG A 1094 19.41 -13.40 -39.91
CA ARG A 1094 19.33 -13.87 -38.52
C ARG A 1094 20.26 -13.10 -37.57
N ALA A 1095 21.47 -12.76 -38.02
CA ALA A 1095 22.39 -11.90 -37.29
C ALA A 1095 21.82 -10.48 -37.12
N ASP A 1096 21.31 -9.87 -38.19
CA ASP A 1096 20.65 -8.55 -38.15
C ASP A 1096 19.47 -8.52 -37.16
N ILE A 1097 18.64 -9.56 -37.15
CA ILE A 1097 17.50 -9.71 -36.22
C ILE A 1097 18.00 -9.87 -34.77
N SER A 1098 19.08 -10.62 -34.55
CA SER A 1098 19.72 -10.78 -33.23
C SER A 1098 20.30 -9.45 -32.73
N GLU A 1099 20.98 -8.70 -33.60
CA GLU A 1099 21.59 -7.41 -33.25
C GLU A 1099 20.54 -6.34 -32.96
N ARG A 1100 19.42 -6.29 -33.71
CA ARG A 1100 18.26 -5.43 -33.39
C ARG A 1100 17.68 -5.76 -32.01
N LYS A 1101 17.43 -7.04 -31.71
CA LYS A 1101 16.96 -7.46 -30.38
C LYS A 1101 17.95 -7.13 -29.26
N CYS A 1102 19.25 -7.18 -29.55
CA CYS A 1102 20.29 -6.75 -28.60
C CYS A 1102 20.29 -5.22 -28.40
N ALA A 1103 20.04 -4.44 -29.46
CA ALA A 1103 19.91 -2.99 -29.39
C ALA A 1103 18.65 -2.55 -28.61
N GLU A 1104 17.50 -3.16 -28.88
CA GLU A 1104 16.25 -2.96 -28.12
C GLU A 1104 16.43 -3.30 -26.63
N ALA A 1105 17.09 -4.42 -26.33
CA ALA A 1105 17.40 -4.81 -24.96
C ALA A 1105 18.34 -3.82 -24.25
N ARG A 1106 19.34 -3.26 -24.95
CA ARG A 1106 20.18 -2.18 -24.42
C ARG A 1106 19.38 -0.90 -24.16
N GLU A 1107 18.53 -0.48 -25.10
CA GLU A 1107 17.76 0.76 -24.96
C GLU A 1107 16.72 0.65 -23.83
N LEU A 1108 16.06 -0.51 -23.70
CA LEU A 1108 15.16 -0.80 -22.57
C LEU A 1108 15.93 -0.89 -21.24
N GLY A 1109 17.16 -1.40 -21.26
CA GLY A 1109 18.10 -1.34 -20.13
C GLY A 1109 18.48 0.10 -19.74
N GLU A 1110 18.77 0.96 -20.72
CA GLU A 1110 19.04 2.40 -20.52
C GLU A 1110 17.83 3.14 -19.95
N ARG A 1111 16.62 2.89 -20.46
CA ARG A 1111 15.37 3.46 -19.93
C ARG A 1111 15.14 3.02 -18.47
N ARG A 1112 15.41 1.76 -18.14
CA ARG A 1112 15.38 1.26 -16.74
C ARG A 1112 16.46 1.92 -15.87
N ARG A 1113 17.68 2.08 -16.38
CA ARG A 1113 18.79 2.76 -15.69
C ARG A 1113 18.47 4.22 -15.39
N LYS A 1114 17.92 4.97 -16.35
CA LYS A 1114 17.49 6.38 -16.14
C LYS A 1114 16.39 6.50 -15.08
N ARG A 1115 15.40 5.59 -15.05
CA ARG A 1115 14.40 5.53 -13.98
C ARG A 1115 15.02 5.18 -12.61
N LEU A 1116 16.03 4.32 -12.58
CA LEU A 1116 16.77 4.01 -11.35
C LEU A 1116 17.54 5.24 -10.85
N GLU A 1117 18.31 5.92 -11.72
CA GLU A 1117 19.01 7.16 -11.39
C GLU A 1117 18.04 8.28 -10.91
N GLU A 1118 16.83 8.35 -11.46
CA GLU A 1118 15.80 9.29 -11.00
C GLU A 1118 15.22 8.92 -9.63
N THR A 1119 14.91 7.64 -9.39
CA THR A 1119 14.44 7.17 -8.08
C THR A 1119 15.52 7.28 -7.00
N GLU A 1120 16.79 7.04 -7.32
CA GLU A 1120 17.91 7.33 -6.43
C GLU A 1120 18.02 8.83 -6.10
N ARG A 1121 17.85 9.74 -7.08
CA ARG A 1121 17.80 11.19 -6.80
C ARG A 1121 16.65 11.56 -5.86
N ARG A 1122 15.45 11.01 -6.07
CA ARG A 1122 14.29 11.23 -5.18
C ARG A 1122 14.57 10.68 -3.77
N VAL A 1123 15.21 9.52 -3.65
CA VAL A 1123 15.66 8.96 -2.36
C VAL A 1123 16.72 9.86 -1.70
N TYR A 1124 17.69 10.40 -2.43
CA TYR A 1124 18.66 11.35 -1.89
C TYR A 1124 18.00 12.68 -1.44
N GLN A 1125 16.99 13.18 -2.16
CA GLN A 1125 16.22 14.37 -1.76
C GLN A 1125 15.39 14.13 -0.49
N LEU A 1126 14.77 12.94 -0.36
CA LEU A 1126 14.06 12.53 0.86
C LEU A 1126 15.03 12.31 2.02
N GLN A 1127 16.20 11.72 1.76
CA GLN A 1127 17.27 11.53 2.75
C GLN A 1127 17.84 12.88 3.24
N ASP A 1128 18.01 13.86 2.35
CA ASP A 1128 18.46 15.21 2.71
C ASP A 1128 17.39 15.97 3.48
N SER A 1129 16.11 15.88 3.07
CA SER A 1129 14.98 16.43 3.83
C SER A 1129 14.88 15.81 5.23
N LEU A 1130 15.03 14.49 5.35
CA LEU A 1130 15.05 13.79 6.63
C LEU A 1130 16.26 14.20 7.50
N ASN A 1131 17.44 14.37 6.88
CA ASN A 1131 18.63 14.85 7.59
C ASN A 1131 18.46 16.30 8.08
N ARG A 1132 17.80 17.18 7.31
CA ARG A 1132 17.45 18.55 7.73
C ARG A 1132 16.44 18.54 8.88
N LEU A 1133 15.43 17.67 8.83
CA LEU A 1133 14.48 17.45 9.93
C LEU A 1133 15.20 16.98 11.20
N LEU A 1134 16.09 15.99 11.09
CA LEU A 1134 16.92 15.51 12.19
C LEU A 1134 17.85 16.59 12.75
N TYR A 1135 18.40 17.47 11.91
CA TYR A 1135 19.20 18.62 12.36
C TYR A 1135 18.35 19.65 13.09
N SER A 1136 17.16 19.97 12.57
CA SER A 1136 16.20 20.88 13.20
C SER A 1136 15.74 20.36 14.57
N MET A 1137 15.36 19.08 14.65
CA MET A 1137 15.04 18.42 15.92
C MET A 1137 16.25 18.40 16.86
N SER A 1138 17.46 18.13 16.37
CA SER A 1138 18.67 18.14 17.21
C SER A 1138 19.01 19.54 17.74
N ASP A 1139 18.69 20.59 16.99
CA ASP A 1139 18.86 21.97 17.45
C ASP A 1139 17.79 22.32 18.49
N GLN A 1140 16.51 22.01 18.23
CA GLN A 1140 15.42 22.17 19.21
C GLN A 1140 15.70 21.40 20.53
N PHE A 1141 16.19 20.16 20.45
CA PHE A 1141 16.64 19.41 21.63
C PHE A 1141 17.85 20.06 22.32
N SER A 1142 18.73 20.74 21.58
CA SER A 1142 19.86 21.49 22.14
C SER A 1142 19.42 22.78 22.82
N GLN A 1143 18.42 23.49 22.26
CA GLN A 1143 17.77 24.65 22.87
C GLN A 1143 17.05 24.26 24.18
N LEU A 1144 16.24 23.19 24.17
CA LEU A 1144 15.62 22.64 25.39
C LEU A 1144 16.66 22.25 26.45
N LYS A 1145 17.77 21.64 26.04
CA LYS A 1145 18.88 21.25 26.93
C LYS A 1145 19.73 22.43 27.43
N SER A 1146 19.66 23.58 26.75
CA SER A 1146 20.22 24.86 27.20
C SER A 1146 19.31 25.50 28.26
N ILE A 1147 17.99 25.55 28.02
CA ILE A 1147 16.99 26.06 28.97
C ILE A 1147 17.07 25.29 30.31
N LEU A 1148 17.17 23.95 30.23
CA LEU A 1148 17.35 23.06 31.40
C LEU A 1148 18.74 23.17 32.09
N ARG A 1149 19.61 24.11 31.69
CA ARG A 1149 20.95 24.32 32.27
C ARG A 1149 21.25 25.79 32.60
N SER A 1150 20.34 26.45 33.30
CA SER A 1150 20.57 27.78 33.91
C SER A 1150 20.21 27.80 35.41
N PRO A 1151 21.20 27.84 36.33
CA PRO A 1151 20.96 27.97 37.77
C PRO A 1151 21.57 29.25 38.38
N SER A 1152 20.79 29.98 39.18
CA SER A 1152 21.26 31.05 40.09
C SER A 1152 21.46 30.49 41.51
N MET A 1153 22.65 30.04 41.90
CA MET A 1153 23.77 30.84 42.50
C MET A 1153 23.44 31.41 43.90
N SER A 1154 24.26 31.23 44.96
CA SER A 1154 25.56 30.53 45.09
C SER A 1154 26.07 30.38 46.55
N SER A 1155 26.83 29.29 46.85
CA SER A 1155 28.04 29.24 47.74
C SER A 1155 27.94 29.47 49.28
N PRO A 1156 28.97 29.12 50.11
CA PRO A 1156 30.05 28.11 49.97
C PRO A 1156 30.48 27.34 51.28
N MET A 1157 31.38 26.33 51.15
CA MET A 1157 32.27 25.69 52.19
C MET A 1157 31.60 24.92 53.36
N ALA A 1158 32.20 23.88 54.00
CA ALA A 1158 33.27 22.91 53.66
C ALA A 1158 33.27 21.73 54.68
N THR A 1159 33.93 20.59 54.39
CA THR A 1159 35.00 19.88 55.19
C THR A 1159 35.11 18.39 54.78
N VAL A 1160 36.33 17.80 54.87
CA VAL A 1160 36.82 16.47 54.39
C VAL A 1160 38.09 16.13 55.24
N PRO A 1161 38.58 14.88 55.53
CA PRO A 1161 38.42 13.54 54.88
C PRO A 1161 38.17 12.34 55.86
N VAL A 1162 38.62 11.12 55.47
CA VAL A 1162 38.85 9.84 56.23
C VAL A 1162 37.68 8.83 56.25
N VAL A 1163 37.71 7.53 55.85
CA VAL A 1163 38.68 6.46 55.45
C VAL A 1163 38.69 5.26 56.43
N ARG A 1164 38.88 4.02 55.90
CA ARG A 1164 38.94 2.66 56.53
C ARG A 1164 37.61 1.95 56.83
N ASP A 1165 37.52 0.61 56.83
CA ASP A 1165 38.25 -0.48 56.11
C ASP A 1165 37.44 -1.81 56.24
N ASP A 1166 37.99 -2.92 55.71
CA ASP A 1166 37.77 -4.33 56.13
C ASP A 1166 36.52 -5.16 55.71
N LEU A 1167 36.78 -6.07 54.75
CA LEU A 1167 36.70 -7.56 54.84
C LEU A 1167 35.37 -8.38 54.91
N ALA A 1168 35.31 -9.33 53.96
CA ALA A 1168 35.05 -10.78 54.13
C ALA A 1168 33.62 -11.38 54.34
N ASP A 1169 33.10 -11.96 53.25
CA ASP A 1169 32.74 -13.39 53.05
C ASP A 1169 31.83 -14.21 54.01
N SER A 1170 30.79 -14.79 53.38
CA SER A 1170 30.28 -16.18 53.56
C SER A 1170 29.56 -16.54 54.90
N SER A 1171 28.89 -17.69 55.08
CA SER A 1171 28.81 -18.96 54.30
C SER A 1171 27.47 -19.72 54.53
N GLU A 1172 27.32 -20.89 53.87
CA GLU A 1172 26.35 -22.00 54.14
C GLU A 1172 24.87 -21.79 53.73
N ASN A 1173 24.15 -22.73 53.08
CA ASN A 1173 24.41 -24.09 52.53
C ASN A 1173 23.30 -24.39 51.47
N SER A 1174 23.33 -25.37 50.54
CA SER A 1174 24.27 -26.43 50.08
C SER A 1174 23.86 -26.81 48.59
N GLU A 1175 24.14 -27.92 47.89
CA GLU A 1175 24.73 -29.23 48.21
C GLU A 1175 25.40 -30.00 47.02
N ALA A 1176 24.66 -30.81 46.24
CA ALA A 1176 25.15 -31.91 45.39
C ALA A 1176 24.41 -31.99 44.01
N SER A 1177 24.90 -32.60 42.91
CA SER A 1177 26.23 -33.17 42.56
C SER A 1177 26.31 -33.57 41.06
N SER A 1178 27.51 -33.49 40.44
CA SER A 1178 28.08 -34.35 39.33
C SER A 1178 27.26 -34.74 38.08
N SER A 1179 27.81 -34.90 36.86
CA SER A 1179 29.16 -34.69 36.26
C SER A 1179 29.13 -35.06 34.76
N ASP A 1180 29.97 -34.43 33.91
CA ASP A 1180 30.48 -34.92 32.60
C ASP A 1180 29.46 -35.26 31.48
N SER A 1181 29.75 -35.26 30.16
CA SER A 1181 30.88 -34.84 29.29
C SER A 1181 30.28 -34.60 27.88
N ASP A 1182 30.52 -33.49 27.17
CA ASP A 1182 31.64 -33.21 26.24
C ASP A 1182 31.52 -33.87 24.83
N PHE A 1183 32.07 -33.21 23.79
CA PHE A 1183 32.10 -33.59 22.35
C PHE A 1183 30.74 -33.65 21.57
N THR A 1184 30.65 -33.56 20.23
CA THR A 1184 31.42 -32.83 19.16
C THR A 1184 30.65 -32.89 17.82
N PHE A 1185 30.87 -31.95 16.90
CA PHE A 1185 30.35 -31.98 15.51
C PHE A 1185 30.91 -33.17 14.69
N PRO A 1186 30.12 -33.71 13.74
CA PRO A 1186 30.69 -34.25 12.51
C PRO A 1186 30.05 -33.72 11.22
N ALA A 1187 30.90 -33.60 10.21
CA ALA A 1187 30.59 -33.53 8.78
C ALA A 1187 31.80 -34.15 8.02
N PRO A 1188 31.74 -34.37 6.71
CA PRO A 1188 30.82 -35.29 6.03
C PRO A 1188 31.56 -36.27 5.08
N SER A 1189 30.99 -37.42 4.71
CA SER A 1189 31.45 -38.17 3.51
C SER A 1189 30.48 -39.24 2.96
N THR A 1190 30.66 -39.52 1.66
CA THR A 1190 30.45 -40.81 0.93
C THR A 1190 29.04 -41.42 0.73
N SER A 1191 28.63 -41.46 -0.55
CA SER A 1191 27.88 -42.52 -1.30
C SER A 1191 26.53 -43.03 -0.76
N SER A 1192 25.39 -42.97 -1.47
CA SER A 1192 25.03 -43.46 -2.83
C SER A 1192 25.09 -44.99 -2.98
N ALA A 1193 24.09 -45.73 -3.47
CA ALA A 1193 22.77 -45.36 -4.04
C ALA A 1193 21.65 -46.21 -3.35
N ASP A 1194 20.35 -46.23 -3.72
CA ASP A 1194 19.74 -46.44 -5.04
C ASP A 1194 18.31 -45.87 -5.16
N ASN A 1195 17.86 -45.67 -6.40
CA ASN A 1195 16.47 -45.68 -6.92
C ASN A 1195 15.37 -44.96 -6.11
N SER A 1196 14.79 -43.84 -6.59
CA SER A 1196 13.83 -43.76 -7.72
C SER A 1196 12.60 -44.68 -7.52
N ASN A 1197 11.35 -44.20 -7.62
CA ASN A 1197 10.88 -43.26 -8.64
C ASN A 1197 9.62 -42.44 -8.23
N LEU A 1198 9.33 -41.43 -9.05
CA LEU A 1198 8.02 -40.98 -9.59
C LEU A 1198 6.70 -41.49 -8.94
N GLN A 1199 5.60 -40.73 -8.88
CA GLN A 1199 5.31 -39.32 -9.20
C GLN A 1199 3.89 -38.98 -8.69
N VAL A 1200 3.56 -37.69 -8.55
CA VAL A 1200 2.21 -37.20 -8.24
C VAL A 1200 1.17 -37.72 -9.25
N ILE A 1201 0.09 -38.31 -8.75
CA ILE A 1201 -1.23 -38.28 -9.39
C ILE A 1201 -2.22 -37.68 -8.39
N VAL A 1202 -2.99 -36.70 -8.85
CA VAL A 1202 -4.11 -36.11 -8.11
C VAL A 1202 -5.38 -36.90 -8.44
N GLN A 1203 -6.14 -37.28 -7.41
CA GLN A 1203 -7.54 -37.62 -7.54
C GLN A 1203 -8.30 -37.09 -6.31
N ASP A 1204 -8.78 -35.86 -6.43
CA ASP A 1204 -9.96 -35.42 -5.68
C ASP A 1204 -11.20 -35.80 -6.51
N LEU A 1205 -12.18 -36.46 -5.88
CA LEU A 1205 -13.59 -36.07 -5.94
C LEU A 1205 -14.45 -36.88 -4.94
N SER A 1206 -15.39 -36.15 -4.36
CA SER A 1206 -16.63 -36.57 -3.67
C SER A 1206 -17.39 -37.73 -4.36
N THR A 1207 -18.20 -38.58 -3.70
CA THR A 1207 -18.66 -38.64 -2.29
C THR A 1207 -19.36 -39.99 -2.01
N THR A 1208 -19.46 -40.37 -0.73
CA THR A 1208 -20.49 -41.24 -0.09
C THR A 1208 -21.25 -42.29 -0.94
N GLU A 1209 -21.03 -43.57 -0.65
CA GLU A 1209 -22.06 -44.60 -0.88
C GLU A 1209 -22.88 -44.86 0.40
N ALA A 1210 -24.20 -44.95 0.22
CA ALA A 1210 -25.13 -45.60 1.14
C ALA A 1210 -25.86 -46.73 0.37
N LYS A 1211 -26.37 -47.73 1.10
CA LYS A 1211 -26.88 -48.99 0.54
C LYS A 1211 -28.01 -48.77 -0.47
N GLY A 1212 -27.86 -49.31 -1.68
CA GLY A 1212 -28.90 -49.46 -2.71
C GLY A 1212 -28.67 -50.76 -3.50
N THR A 1213 -29.72 -51.30 -4.13
CA THR A 1213 -29.71 -52.65 -4.72
C THR A 1213 -29.91 -52.69 -6.23
N GLU A 1214 -29.23 -53.66 -6.84
CA GLU A 1214 -29.60 -54.40 -8.06
C GLU A 1214 -29.46 -53.77 -9.47
N ASN A 1215 -28.60 -54.45 -10.24
CA ASN A 1215 -28.83 -55.00 -11.58
C ASN A 1215 -28.53 -54.19 -12.87
N ASP A 1216 -27.62 -54.81 -13.64
CA ASP A 1216 -27.62 -55.01 -15.09
C ASP A 1216 -27.24 -53.90 -16.10
N LYS A 1217 -25.98 -54.04 -16.57
CA LYS A 1217 -25.57 -54.31 -17.97
C LYS A 1217 -25.31 -53.16 -18.96
N GLU A 1218 -24.03 -53.20 -19.38
CA GLU A 1218 -23.52 -53.11 -20.77
C GLU A 1218 -23.38 -51.76 -21.51
N ARG A 1219 -22.11 -51.46 -21.81
CA ARG A 1219 -21.53 -51.07 -23.13
C ARG A 1219 -22.18 -49.90 -23.90
N GLY A 1220 -21.49 -48.80 -24.23
CA GLY A 1220 -20.11 -48.37 -23.93
C GLY A 1220 -19.36 -47.79 -25.15
N PHE A 1221 -18.13 -47.33 -24.89
CA PHE A 1221 -17.07 -46.93 -25.85
C PHE A 1221 -17.17 -45.59 -26.63
N GLU A 1222 -16.14 -44.77 -26.36
CA GLU A 1222 -15.38 -43.86 -27.25
C GLU A 1222 -16.02 -42.56 -27.81
N ASP A 1223 -15.67 -41.47 -27.12
CA ASP A 1223 -14.79 -40.38 -27.60
C ASP A 1223 -15.07 -39.68 -28.94
N TYR A 1224 -15.29 -38.35 -28.89
CA TYR A 1224 -14.27 -37.35 -29.29
C TYR A 1224 -14.72 -35.89 -29.03
N PHE A 1225 -14.53 -35.38 -27.81
CA PHE A 1225 -13.90 -34.06 -27.51
C PHE A 1225 -13.85 -33.77 -25.99
#